data_AF-L7M4X2-F1
#
_entry.id   AF-L7M4X2-F1
#
_cell.length_a   1.000
_cell.length_b   1.000
_cell.length_c   1.000
_cell.angle_alpha   90.00
_cell.angle_beta   90.00
_cell.angle_gamma   90.00
#
_symmetry.space_group_name_H-M   'P 1'
#
loop_
_entity.id
_entity.type
_entity.pdbx_description
1 polymer ?
#
loop_
_entity_poly.entity_id
_entity_poly.type
_entity_poly.pdbx_seq_one_letter_code
_entity_poly.pdbx_strand_id
1 'polypeptide(L)'
;MASDSDDSEEFFDAVSSPIRSTENKDAAEQDGKRSSQAEMEKAVEEASRKAQEAERRQQQIEEMRRRMLYEDEEPGFSSEQSSAEGLYLQQHDRVLAEDHRGAEPDLVASTKEGPQPPPRRRRGQASSTSGSGDVTPRGLPRSPAPSIAEFSMDLPSACRGQYVVKPQDDERDRGNPRSPESRVEGSLRQLNIMMRTRSDSGRPLTDKEILDQVEVLNLDTGEKVPLSVAEERLPRCLNPLALHIMRITSEYVGQSDVGPASDEESPRPPGDSTDSLRRRAGRITRMLGRKVGQKVGQTVTRIKSAADERLRPSEEEGSEEETLKVKTSHRNPPEFDSVRLVQEIANVHTGAVWTMKFSACGRLLATAGQDTILRIWVLKSAFQLFDDMRNKYRQETTKNESTETADPPPEEEEEGPFRSFCKYAGHTADLLDVSWSRNNFILSSSMDKTVRLWHISSRDCLCCFQHVDFVTAIAFHPRDDRYFLSGSLDGKLRLWNIPDKKVALWNELDGQTKLITAANFCQKGKFAVVGSYDGRCIFYNTELKYYTQIHVRSTRGKNAQGRKITGIEPMPGEDKILVTSNDSRIRLYDLRDLSLSCKYKGYVNLSSQIKGSFSHDGRYVISGSENQFIYIWKTYHDYKFSSARRDRNTYWESIKAHNAVVTAAVFAPNPDLVLQQLDEKETTTAPESPATGNYVIISADFGGTIKVFARRSRPRASLH
;
A
#
# COMPACT_ATOMS: atom_id res chain seq x y z
N MET A 1 -79.76 -24.87 -78.90
CA MET A 1 -81.19 -24.75 -79.27
C MET A 1 -81.94 -24.53 -77.98
N ALA A 2 -82.83 -23.52 -77.96
CA ALA A 2 -83.51 -22.96 -76.77
C ALA A 2 -82.54 -22.40 -75.69
N SER A 3 -82.62 -21.16 -75.18
CA SER A 3 -83.64 -20.10 -75.04
C SER A 3 -84.36 -20.08 -73.69
N ASP A 4 -84.23 -18.93 -73.01
CA ASP A 4 -85.22 -18.26 -72.14
C ASP A 4 -85.60 -18.94 -70.80
N SER A 5 -85.91 -18.22 -69.70
CA SER A 5 -85.66 -16.81 -69.33
C SER A 5 -85.87 -16.57 -67.82
N ASP A 6 -85.58 -15.34 -67.37
CA ASP A 6 -86.14 -14.59 -66.22
C ASP A 6 -85.80 -14.94 -64.74
N ASP A 7 -85.29 -13.89 -64.06
CA ASP A 7 -85.59 -13.36 -62.70
C ASP A 7 -85.63 -14.30 -61.47
N SER A 8 -84.91 -14.00 -60.37
CA SER A 8 -85.04 -12.75 -59.59
C SER A 8 -83.85 -12.40 -58.67
N GLU A 9 -83.84 -11.15 -58.17
CA GLU A 9 -83.47 -10.62 -56.83
C GLU A 9 -82.30 -11.26 -56.00
N GLU A 10 -81.43 -10.54 -55.26
CA GLU A 10 -81.43 -9.14 -54.79
C GLU A 10 -80.00 -8.67 -54.36
N PHE A 11 -79.87 -7.40 -53.93
CA PHE A 11 -78.75 -6.78 -53.19
C PHE A 11 -77.31 -6.77 -53.76
N PHE A 12 -76.96 -5.63 -54.37
CA PHE A 12 -75.62 -5.03 -54.33
C PHE A 12 -75.77 -3.50 -54.33
N ASP A 13 -75.25 -2.77 -53.33
CA ASP A 13 -75.33 -1.29 -53.35
C ASP A 13 -74.24 -0.55 -52.52
N ALA A 14 -74.07 0.72 -52.87
CA ALA A 14 -73.50 1.84 -52.11
C ALA A 14 -72.04 1.76 -51.61
N VAL A 15 -71.13 2.25 -52.47
CA VAL A 15 -69.84 2.84 -52.04
C VAL A 15 -70.06 4.22 -51.42
N SER A 16 -69.49 4.50 -50.24
CA SER A 16 -68.97 5.83 -49.91
C SER A 16 -67.95 5.82 -48.76
N SER A 17 -66.94 6.69 -48.87
CA SER A 17 -65.91 6.96 -47.84
C SER A 17 -66.36 8.13 -46.93
N PRO A 18 -65.79 8.33 -45.73
CA PRO A 18 -64.55 9.12 -45.69
C PRO A 18 -63.54 8.82 -44.54
N ILE A 19 -62.26 8.98 -44.87
CA ILE A 19 -61.21 9.67 -44.09
C ILE A 19 -61.36 9.67 -42.55
N ARG A 20 -60.75 8.69 -41.86
CA ARG A 20 -60.32 8.79 -40.44
C ARG A 20 -59.43 7.61 -40.01
N SER A 21 -58.12 7.69 -40.23
CA SER A 21 -57.17 6.64 -39.79
C SER A 21 -55.70 7.04 -39.62
N THR A 22 -55.27 8.23 -40.07
CA THR A 22 -53.87 8.69 -39.98
C THR A 22 -53.56 9.42 -38.67
N GLU A 23 -54.40 10.35 -38.25
CA GLU A 23 -54.15 11.28 -37.12
C GLU A 23 -53.79 10.57 -35.79
N ASN A 24 -54.40 9.41 -35.52
CA ASN A 24 -54.18 8.67 -34.26
C ASN A 24 -52.80 7.98 -34.15
N LYS A 25 -52.02 7.86 -35.23
CA LYS A 25 -50.65 7.30 -35.14
C LYS A 25 -49.62 8.40 -34.86
N ASP A 26 -49.72 9.52 -35.56
CA ASP A 26 -48.80 10.64 -35.37
C ASP A 26 -48.93 11.24 -33.97
N ALA A 27 -50.14 11.29 -33.40
CA ALA A 27 -50.37 11.72 -32.02
C ALA A 27 -49.62 10.84 -31.00
N ALA A 28 -49.73 9.51 -31.12
CA ALA A 28 -49.09 8.57 -30.20
C ALA A 28 -47.55 8.61 -30.28
N GLU A 29 -46.98 8.80 -31.48
CA GLU A 29 -45.53 8.93 -31.64
C GLU A 29 -45.01 10.31 -31.16
N GLN A 30 -45.83 11.37 -31.26
CA GLN A 30 -45.51 12.68 -30.67
C GLN A 30 -45.53 12.67 -29.15
N ASP A 31 -46.53 12.04 -28.51
CA ASP A 31 -46.58 11.95 -27.04
C ASP A 31 -45.45 11.07 -26.47
N GLY A 32 -45.08 9.98 -27.16
CA GLY A 32 -43.90 9.18 -26.78
C GLY A 32 -42.60 10.01 -26.81
N LYS A 33 -42.42 10.83 -27.86
CA LYS A 33 -41.26 11.75 -27.96
C LYS A 33 -41.31 12.83 -26.88
N ARG A 34 -42.46 13.46 -26.65
CA ARG A 34 -42.66 14.46 -25.57
C ARG A 34 -42.36 13.89 -24.19
N SER A 35 -42.79 12.66 -23.90
CA SER A 35 -42.48 11.99 -22.63
C SER A 35 -40.97 11.81 -22.46
N SER A 36 -40.27 11.30 -23.49
CA SER A 36 -38.81 11.13 -23.44
C SER A 36 -38.04 12.47 -23.33
N GLN A 37 -38.56 13.53 -23.94
CA GLN A 37 -37.99 14.87 -23.83
C GLN A 37 -38.19 15.45 -22.42
N ALA A 38 -39.37 15.30 -21.83
CA ALA A 38 -39.66 15.75 -20.46
C ALA A 38 -38.82 14.99 -19.41
N GLU A 39 -38.57 13.69 -19.59
CA GLU A 39 -37.65 12.93 -18.75
C GLU A 39 -36.20 13.42 -18.88
N MET A 40 -35.75 13.73 -20.10
CA MET A 40 -34.41 14.27 -20.34
C MET A 40 -34.24 15.69 -19.77
N GLU A 41 -35.23 16.58 -19.95
CA GLU A 41 -35.24 17.93 -19.39
C GLU A 41 -35.21 17.88 -17.85
N LYS A 42 -36.01 17.00 -17.23
CA LYS A 42 -36.00 16.77 -15.78
C LYS A 42 -34.66 16.22 -15.27
N ALA A 43 -34.00 15.35 -16.03
CA ALA A 43 -32.66 14.86 -15.69
C ALA A 43 -31.58 15.95 -15.81
N VAL A 44 -31.69 16.84 -16.81
CA VAL A 44 -30.82 18.02 -16.95
C VAL A 44 -31.07 19.03 -15.83
N GLU A 45 -32.32 19.26 -15.43
CA GLU A 45 -32.66 20.13 -14.30
C GLU A 45 -32.13 19.56 -12.97
N GLU A 46 -32.27 18.25 -12.71
CA GLU A 46 -31.71 17.62 -11.52
C GLU A 46 -30.17 17.66 -11.51
N ALA A 47 -29.52 17.48 -12.67
CA ALA A 47 -28.07 17.64 -12.80
C ALA A 47 -27.61 19.09 -12.56
N SER A 48 -28.33 20.07 -13.09
CA SER A 48 -28.10 21.50 -12.85
C SER A 48 -28.26 21.86 -11.36
N ARG A 49 -29.32 21.35 -10.71
CA ARG A 49 -29.57 21.52 -9.27
C ARG A 49 -28.43 20.92 -8.44
N LYS A 50 -27.94 19.73 -8.80
CA LYS A 50 -26.77 19.09 -8.14
C LYS A 50 -25.48 19.88 -8.37
N ALA A 51 -25.28 20.49 -9.54
CA ALA A 51 -24.13 21.34 -9.82
C ALA A 51 -24.17 22.62 -8.95
N GLN A 52 -25.31 23.31 -8.88
CA GLN A 52 -25.50 24.49 -8.01
C GLN A 52 -25.35 24.15 -6.52
N GLU A 53 -25.82 22.97 -6.08
CA GLU A 53 -25.64 22.49 -4.71
C GLU A 53 -24.16 22.22 -4.40
N ALA A 54 -23.41 21.63 -5.33
CA ALA A 54 -21.97 21.43 -5.21
C ALA A 54 -21.17 22.76 -5.21
N GLU A 55 -21.54 23.71 -6.07
CA GLU A 55 -20.91 25.03 -6.14
C GLU A 55 -21.13 25.83 -4.86
N ARG A 56 -22.37 25.87 -4.32
CA ARG A 56 -22.65 26.45 -2.99
C ARG A 56 -21.83 25.79 -1.89
N ARG A 57 -21.60 24.47 -1.97
CA ARG A 57 -20.78 23.73 -1.01
C ARG A 57 -19.29 24.07 -1.13
N GLN A 58 -18.78 24.34 -2.33
CA GLN A 58 -17.43 24.89 -2.53
C GLN A 58 -17.32 26.32 -1.97
N GLN A 59 -18.31 27.18 -2.25
CA GLN A 59 -18.36 28.55 -1.71
C GLN A 59 -18.38 28.56 -0.17
N GLN A 60 -19.14 27.68 0.48
CA GLN A 60 -19.13 27.51 1.94
C GLN A 60 -17.77 27.03 2.47
N ILE A 61 -17.08 26.12 1.76
CA ILE A 61 -15.73 25.66 2.14
C ILE A 61 -14.71 26.80 1.99
N GLU A 62 -14.84 27.64 0.96
CA GLU A 62 -13.93 28.77 0.73
C GLU A 62 -14.21 29.94 1.68
N GLU A 63 -15.46 30.19 2.05
CA GLU A 63 -15.81 31.13 3.13
C GLU A 63 -15.29 30.63 4.49
N MET A 64 -15.43 29.34 4.79
CA MET A 64 -14.89 28.73 6.02
C MET A 64 -13.35 28.81 6.06
N ARG A 65 -12.68 28.66 4.91
CA ARG A 65 -11.23 28.92 4.77
C ARG A 65 -10.89 30.40 5.00
N ARG A 66 -11.68 31.34 4.48
CA ARG A 66 -11.48 32.78 4.75
C ARG A 66 -11.66 33.10 6.24
N ARG A 67 -12.63 32.52 6.93
CA ARG A 67 -12.83 32.71 8.37
C ARG A 67 -11.63 32.18 9.17
N MET A 68 -11.15 30.96 8.90
CA MET A 68 -9.93 30.43 9.52
C MET A 68 -8.65 31.24 9.20
N LEU A 69 -8.62 32.00 8.09
CA LEU A 69 -7.53 32.92 7.76
C LEU A 69 -7.68 34.32 8.40
N TYR A 70 -8.80 34.60 9.07
CA TYR A 70 -9.04 35.85 9.82
C TYR A 70 -9.02 35.64 11.35
N GLU A 71 -9.18 34.40 11.84
CA GLU A 71 -9.10 34.06 13.27
C GLU A 71 -7.63 33.99 13.79
N ASP A 72 -6.63 34.08 12.91
CA ASP A 72 -5.20 34.17 13.25
C ASP A 72 -4.67 35.62 13.44
N GLU A 73 -5.48 36.67 13.19
CA GLU A 73 -5.10 38.09 13.39
C GLU A 73 -6.03 38.85 14.37
N GLU A 74 -5.99 38.48 15.66
CA GLU A 74 -6.45 39.34 16.77
C GLU A 74 -5.24 39.95 17.50
N PRO A 75 -5.11 41.28 17.61
CA PRO A 75 -3.92 41.93 18.19
C PRO A 75 -3.91 41.83 19.72
N GLY A 76 -2.81 41.28 20.26
CA GLY A 76 -2.62 41.13 21.70
C GLY A 76 -2.67 42.47 22.46
N PHE A 77 -3.69 42.65 23.30
CA PHE A 77 -3.81 43.80 24.20
C PHE A 77 -2.63 43.87 25.18
N SER A 78 -1.88 44.96 25.13
CA SER A 78 -0.83 45.27 26.10
C SER A 78 -1.40 45.96 27.34
N SER A 79 -0.79 45.72 28.51
CA SER A 79 -1.14 46.39 29.76
C SER A 79 0.13 46.87 30.49
N GLU A 80 0.70 47.98 30.03
CA GLU A 80 1.66 48.77 30.81
C GLU A 80 1.01 50.09 31.22
N GLN A 81 1.12 50.43 32.51
CA GLN A 81 0.75 51.76 33.02
C GLN A 81 2.01 52.61 33.22
N SER A 82 2.12 53.66 32.41
CA SER A 82 2.89 54.89 32.67
C SER A 82 4.42 54.80 32.85
N SER A 83 5.21 55.79 32.40
CA SER A 83 4.85 57.06 31.75
C SER A 83 5.98 57.68 30.93
N ALA A 84 5.57 58.45 29.92
CA ALA A 84 6.20 59.68 29.44
C ALA A 84 7.59 59.64 28.73
N GLU A 85 7.51 59.92 27.42
CA GLU A 85 8.34 60.89 26.66
C GLU A 85 9.84 60.62 26.42
N GLY A 86 10.34 61.09 25.26
CA GLY A 86 11.79 61.07 24.97
C GLY A 86 12.27 60.78 23.54
N LEU A 87 11.51 61.10 22.48
CA LEU A 87 12.06 61.06 21.11
C LEU A 87 13.09 62.19 20.91
N TYR A 88 14.33 61.88 20.47
CA TYR A 88 15.01 62.65 19.41
C TYR A 88 16.33 62.04 18.87
N LEU A 89 16.58 62.37 17.59
CA LEU A 89 17.87 62.55 16.89
C LEU A 89 18.85 61.37 16.76
N GLN A 90 18.71 60.71 15.61
CA GLN A 90 19.81 60.17 14.80
C GLN A 90 20.66 61.32 14.24
N GLN A 91 21.98 61.38 14.52
CA GLN A 91 23.04 61.68 13.53
C GLN A 91 24.48 61.63 14.09
N HIS A 92 25.44 61.51 13.16
CA HIS A 92 26.86 61.85 13.30
C HIS A 92 27.04 63.32 13.80
N ASP A 93 28.18 63.80 14.32
CA ASP A 93 29.55 63.43 13.93
C ASP A 93 30.64 63.73 15.01
N ARG A 94 31.89 63.92 14.57
CA ARG A 94 33.17 63.93 15.30
C ARG A 94 33.58 65.22 16.06
N VAL A 95 34.17 65.00 17.25
CA VAL A 95 35.50 65.51 17.72
C VAL A 95 35.70 66.98 18.20
N LEU A 96 35.99 67.09 19.52
CA LEU A 96 36.92 67.99 20.26
C LEU A 96 36.82 69.55 20.22
N ALA A 97 36.48 70.13 21.38
CA ALA A 97 37.23 71.15 22.17
C ALA A 97 36.48 71.31 23.53
N GLU A 98 37.11 71.27 24.71
CA GLU A 98 37.85 72.35 25.42
C GLU A 98 37.01 73.66 25.58
N ASP A 99 36.81 74.25 26.78
CA ASP A 99 37.36 73.99 28.12
C ASP A 99 36.48 74.63 29.25
N HIS A 100 36.85 74.39 30.51
CA HIS A 100 36.86 75.33 31.66
C HIS A 100 35.63 75.56 32.60
N ARG A 101 35.90 75.26 33.89
CA ARG A 101 35.50 75.96 35.16
C ARG A 101 33.99 76.05 35.49
N GLY A 102 33.52 75.82 36.73
CA GLY A 102 34.17 75.51 38.01
C GLY A 102 33.25 75.89 39.21
N ALA A 103 33.77 75.76 40.44
CA ALA A 103 33.19 76.15 41.74
C ALA A 103 32.08 75.25 42.38
N GLU A 104 32.38 74.73 43.57
CA GLU A 104 31.42 74.42 44.66
C GLU A 104 31.07 75.73 45.44
N PRO A 105 30.23 75.72 46.50
CA PRO A 105 30.71 75.32 47.85
C PRO A 105 29.69 74.62 48.79
N ASP A 106 30.22 73.92 49.82
CA ASP A 106 29.80 73.81 51.24
C ASP A 106 28.30 73.67 51.67
N LEU A 107 27.86 73.01 52.76
CA LEU A 107 28.37 72.09 53.82
C LEU A 107 27.11 71.35 54.40
N VAL A 108 26.94 70.70 55.59
CA VAL A 108 27.58 70.60 56.92
C VAL A 108 27.31 69.17 57.50
N ALA A 109 27.87 68.81 58.66
CA ALA A 109 27.59 67.57 59.45
C ALA A 109 26.20 67.61 60.19
N SER A 110 25.73 66.65 61.02
CA SER A 110 26.35 65.65 61.95
C SER A 110 25.25 64.68 62.48
N THR A 111 25.38 63.60 63.29
CA THR A 111 26.42 62.64 63.80
C THR A 111 25.71 61.46 64.54
N LYS A 112 26.46 60.53 65.20
CA LYS A 112 26.04 59.49 66.21
C LYS A 112 25.40 58.18 65.68
N GLU A 113 25.54 56.99 66.31
CA GLU A 113 26.50 56.43 67.31
C GLU A 113 26.47 54.87 67.26
N GLY A 114 27.36 54.17 67.98
CA GLY A 114 27.43 52.68 68.07
C GLY A 114 26.53 52.05 69.16
N PRO A 115 26.73 50.77 69.61
CA PRO A 115 27.99 50.00 69.63
C PRO A 115 27.91 48.47 69.29
N GLN A 116 29.01 47.76 69.60
CA GLN A 116 29.36 46.32 69.42
C GLN A 116 29.31 45.56 70.79
N PRO A 117 29.89 44.33 70.99
CA PRO A 117 30.25 43.19 70.12
C PRO A 117 29.50 41.89 70.56
N PRO A 118 30.08 40.81 71.16
CA PRO A 118 31.11 39.80 70.77
C PRO A 118 30.51 38.35 70.71
N PRO A 119 31.24 37.20 70.87
CA PRO A 119 32.65 36.84 70.60
C PRO A 119 32.85 35.64 69.62
N ARG A 120 34.10 35.41 69.19
CA ARG A 120 34.62 34.17 68.56
C ARG A 120 35.38 33.29 69.58
N ARG A 121 35.64 32.01 69.23
CA ARG A 121 36.78 31.09 69.58
C ARG A 121 36.31 29.72 70.15
N ARG A 122 37.03 28.59 69.98
CA ARG A 122 38.33 28.32 69.31
C ARG A 122 38.45 26.86 68.80
N ARG A 123 39.53 26.63 68.01
CA ARG A 123 40.17 25.35 67.63
C ARG A 123 40.17 24.29 68.76
N GLY A 124 40.13 22.97 68.52
CA GLY A 124 40.15 22.20 67.26
C GLY A 124 41.44 21.36 67.06
N GLN A 125 41.31 20.16 66.46
CA GLN A 125 42.41 19.31 65.96
C GLN A 125 41.94 18.47 64.75
N ALA A 126 42.83 17.70 64.14
CA ALA A 126 42.71 17.21 62.75
C ALA A 126 42.67 15.68 62.61
N SER A 127 42.66 15.24 61.34
CA SER A 127 42.70 13.85 60.81
C SER A 127 41.40 13.02 60.92
N SER A 128 41.09 12.10 59.99
CA SER A 128 41.17 12.13 58.50
C SER A 128 40.59 10.83 57.93
N THR A 129 39.62 10.91 57.01
CA THR A 129 39.38 9.87 55.97
C THR A 129 38.66 10.48 54.77
N SER A 130 39.14 10.17 53.57
CA SER A 130 38.53 10.50 52.28
C SER A 130 37.34 9.58 51.95
N GLY A 131 36.38 9.97 51.12
CA GLY A 131 36.23 11.28 50.48
C GLY A 131 35.01 11.39 49.55
N SER A 132 34.49 12.61 49.49
CA SER A 132 33.83 13.26 48.34
C SER A 132 34.18 12.67 46.96
N GLY A 133 33.25 12.52 46.00
CA GLY A 133 31.88 13.02 45.96
C GLY A 133 31.82 14.51 45.61
N ASP A 134 31.72 14.84 44.32
CA ASP A 134 31.76 16.20 43.79
C ASP A 134 30.42 16.63 43.18
N VAL A 135 30.08 17.93 43.28
CA VAL A 135 28.76 18.49 43.00
C VAL A 135 28.86 19.94 42.51
N THR A 136 28.43 20.22 41.28
CA THR A 136 27.75 21.46 40.80
C THR A 136 27.58 21.41 39.27
N PRO A 137 26.76 22.28 38.62
CA PRO A 137 25.88 23.30 39.18
C PRO A 137 24.38 23.04 38.91
N ARG A 138 23.51 23.85 39.53
CA ARG A 138 22.05 23.84 39.27
C ARG A 138 21.74 24.44 37.90
N GLY A 139 21.08 23.68 37.03
CA GLY A 139 20.31 24.19 35.90
C GLY A 139 18.85 24.46 36.27
N LEU A 140 18.19 25.37 35.54
CA LEU A 140 16.74 25.61 35.64
C LEU A 140 15.94 24.36 35.20
N PRO A 141 14.73 24.14 35.75
CA PRO A 141 13.92 22.96 35.44
C PRO A 141 13.38 23.04 34.00
N ARG A 142 14.09 22.41 33.05
CA ARG A 142 13.47 21.96 31.80
C ARG A 142 12.46 20.87 32.14
N SER A 143 11.26 20.96 31.60
CA SER A 143 10.34 19.82 31.57
C SER A 143 11.03 18.63 30.87
N PRO A 144 10.98 17.42 31.43
CA PRO A 144 11.50 16.26 30.73
C PRO A 144 10.64 16.01 29.50
N ALA A 145 11.28 15.91 28.32
CA ALA A 145 10.62 15.29 27.18
C ALA A 145 10.28 13.84 27.54
N PRO A 146 9.09 13.33 27.18
CA PRO A 146 8.67 11.99 27.55
C PRO A 146 9.67 10.97 27.02
N SER A 147 10.10 10.06 27.88
CA SER A 147 11.15 9.10 27.52
C SER A 147 10.64 8.11 26.47
N ILE A 148 11.56 7.54 25.68
CA ILE A 148 11.20 6.54 24.64
C ILE A 148 10.46 5.32 25.24
N ALA A 149 10.65 5.04 26.53
CA ALA A 149 9.96 3.97 27.26
C ALA A 149 8.45 4.22 27.49
N GLU A 150 7.96 5.46 27.40
CA GLU A 150 6.55 5.79 27.71
C GLU A 150 5.56 5.36 26.60
N PHE A 151 6.08 5.15 25.39
CA PHE A 151 5.36 4.69 24.19
C PHE A 151 5.89 3.33 23.69
N SER A 152 6.50 2.57 24.60
CA SER A 152 7.12 1.27 24.39
C SER A 152 6.21 0.19 24.97
N MET A 153 5.92 -0.85 24.19
CA MET A 153 5.25 -2.05 24.73
C MET A 153 6.28 -2.96 25.40
N ASP A 154 5.94 -3.48 26.58
CA ASP A 154 6.65 -4.60 27.20
C ASP A 154 5.90 -5.93 27.02
N LEU A 155 6.64 -7.03 27.18
CA LEU A 155 6.13 -8.38 26.94
C LEU A 155 5.08 -8.83 27.99
N PRO A 156 5.19 -8.48 29.29
CA PRO A 156 4.12 -8.74 30.25
C PRO A 156 2.79 -8.04 29.91
N SER A 157 2.79 -6.77 29.48
CA SER A 157 1.57 -6.06 29.09
C SER A 157 0.99 -6.61 27.79
N ALA A 158 1.82 -7.08 26.86
CA ALA A 158 1.39 -7.75 25.63
C ALA A 158 0.60 -9.04 25.92
N CYS A 159 0.97 -9.78 26.97
CA CYS A 159 0.37 -11.08 27.33
C CYS A 159 -0.81 -10.98 28.32
N ARG A 160 -1.06 -9.82 28.93
CA ARG A 160 -2.08 -9.66 29.97
C ARG A 160 -3.51 -9.68 29.40
N GLY A 161 -4.45 -10.33 30.09
CA GLY A 161 -5.87 -10.32 29.74
C GLY A 161 -6.31 -11.52 28.89
N GLN A 162 -7.27 -11.32 27.99
CA GLN A 162 -7.77 -12.38 27.11
C GLN A 162 -6.85 -12.59 25.90
N TYR A 163 -6.50 -13.84 25.62
CA TYR A 163 -5.71 -14.24 24.45
C TYR A 163 -6.45 -13.99 23.11
N VAL A 164 -7.75 -14.30 23.06
CA VAL A 164 -8.61 -14.01 21.91
C VAL A 164 -9.40 -12.73 22.18
N VAL A 165 -9.17 -11.72 21.36
CA VAL A 165 -9.84 -10.42 21.41
C VAL A 165 -10.88 -10.35 20.31
N LYS A 166 -12.12 -9.99 20.67
CA LYS A 166 -13.22 -9.78 19.73
C LYS A 166 -13.38 -8.30 19.38
N PRO A 167 -13.84 -7.95 18.17
CA PRO A 167 -14.21 -6.58 17.85
C PRO A 167 -15.45 -6.21 18.69
N GLN A 168 -15.44 -5.03 19.29
CA GLN A 168 -16.51 -4.54 20.19
C GLN A 168 -17.38 -3.47 19.51
N ASP A 169 -17.42 -3.49 18.18
CA ASP A 169 -17.96 -2.41 17.35
C ASP A 169 -19.50 -2.26 17.48
N ASP A 170 -20.16 -3.30 18.00
CA ASP A 170 -21.62 -3.49 18.07
C ASP A 170 -22.35 -2.61 19.09
N GLU A 171 -21.66 -1.90 19.99
CA GLU A 171 -22.32 -1.10 21.05
C GLU A 171 -23.19 0.05 20.51
N ARG A 172 -23.00 0.47 19.26
CA ARG A 172 -23.88 1.44 18.57
C ARG A 172 -25.18 0.84 18.02
N ASP A 173 -25.33 -0.49 18.05
CA ASP A 173 -26.39 -1.23 17.33
C ASP A 173 -27.28 -2.05 18.28
N ARG A 174 -27.44 -1.59 19.54
CA ARG A 174 -28.33 -2.20 20.56
C ARG A 174 -29.82 -1.95 20.28
N GLY A 175 -30.27 -2.26 19.06
CA GLY A 175 -31.66 -2.20 18.61
C GLY A 175 -32.16 -3.54 18.08
N ASN A 176 -32.82 -4.33 18.95
CA ASN A 176 -33.48 -5.62 18.66
C ASN A 176 -32.52 -6.84 18.46
N PRO A 177 -32.40 -7.76 19.45
CA PRO A 177 -31.52 -8.92 19.36
C PRO A 177 -32.09 -10.02 18.44
N ARG A 178 -31.56 -10.15 17.23
CA ARG A 178 -31.83 -11.28 16.34
C ARG A 178 -30.79 -12.39 16.48
N SER A 179 -31.15 -13.63 16.11
CA SER A 179 -30.37 -14.85 16.36
C SER A 179 -29.01 -14.88 15.64
N PRO A 180 -28.03 -15.70 16.10
CA PRO A 180 -26.71 -15.81 15.45
C PRO A 180 -26.80 -16.20 13.97
N GLU A 181 -27.73 -17.07 13.60
CA GLU A 181 -27.98 -17.48 12.20
C GLU A 181 -28.43 -16.29 11.34
N SER A 182 -29.28 -15.42 11.89
CA SER A 182 -29.73 -14.22 11.19
C SER A 182 -28.63 -13.16 11.00
N ARG A 183 -27.54 -13.20 11.77
CA ARG A 183 -26.33 -12.39 11.51
C ARG A 183 -25.54 -12.93 10.32
N VAL A 184 -25.47 -14.26 10.16
CA VAL A 184 -24.85 -14.89 8.98
C VAL A 184 -25.68 -14.60 7.72
N GLU A 185 -27.01 -14.74 7.78
CA GLU A 185 -27.89 -14.26 6.70
C GLU A 185 -27.76 -12.75 6.46
N GLY A 186 -27.60 -11.94 7.52
CA GLY A 186 -27.42 -10.49 7.43
C GLY A 186 -26.18 -10.12 6.61
N SER A 187 -25.02 -10.71 6.94
CA SER A 187 -23.79 -10.53 6.16
C SER A 187 -23.93 -11.08 4.73
N LEU A 188 -24.57 -12.23 4.52
CA LEU A 188 -24.78 -12.77 3.16
C LEU A 188 -25.69 -11.86 2.31
N ARG A 189 -26.72 -11.26 2.90
CA ARG A 189 -27.57 -10.24 2.23
C ARG A 189 -26.80 -8.95 1.95
N GLN A 190 -25.89 -8.55 2.84
CA GLN A 190 -25.00 -7.40 2.63
C GLN A 190 -23.92 -7.66 1.56
N LEU A 191 -23.67 -8.94 1.24
CA LEU A 191 -22.76 -9.39 0.18
C LEU A 191 -23.46 -9.76 -1.14
N ASN A 192 -24.78 -9.58 -1.27
CA ASN A 192 -25.56 -9.79 -2.50
C ASN A 192 -25.54 -11.21 -3.13
N ILE A 193 -24.97 -12.21 -2.47
CA ILE A 193 -24.75 -13.56 -3.04
C ILE A 193 -25.68 -14.58 -2.39
N MET A 194 -26.80 -14.88 -3.05
CA MET A 194 -27.73 -15.95 -2.65
C MET A 194 -27.57 -17.18 -3.55
N MET A 195 -26.40 -17.84 -3.48
CA MET A 195 -26.16 -19.10 -4.21
C MET A 195 -27.01 -20.24 -3.63
N ARG A 196 -27.62 -21.04 -4.51
CA ARG A 196 -28.22 -22.32 -4.15
C ARG A 196 -27.11 -23.35 -4.01
N THR A 197 -27.10 -24.10 -2.90
CA THR A 197 -26.22 -25.26 -2.68
C THR A 197 -26.87 -26.59 -3.10
N ARG A 198 -28.15 -26.56 -3.46
CA ARG A 198 -28.93 -27.72 -3.91
C ARG A 198 -29.81 -27.35 -5.11
N SER A 199 -30.09 -28.34 -5.97
CA SER A 199 -31.10 -28.23 -7.03
C SER A 199 -32.51 -28.14 -6.45
N ASP A 200 -33.51 -27.78 -7.28
CA ASP A 200 -34.93 -27.84 -6.90
C ASP A 200 -35.40 -29.27 -6.59
N SER A 201 -34.65 -30.29 -7.01
CA SER A 201 -34.82 -31.71 -6.64
C SER A 201 -34.03 -32.13 -5.37
N GLY A 202 -33.40 -31.19 -4.67
CA GLY A 202 -32.68 -31.42 -3.41
C GLY A 202 -31.29 -32.05 -3.54
N ARG A 203 -30.81 -32.36 -4.76
CA ARG A 203 -29.44 -32.86 -4.99
C ARG A 203 -28.44 -31.78 -4.60
N PRO A 204 -27.33 -32.09 -3.89
CA PRO A 204 -26.21 -31.14 -3.81
C PRO A 204 -25.73 -30.75 -5.21
N LEU A 205 -25.40 -29.48 -5.38
CA LEU A 205 -24.77 -28.95 -6.57
C LEU A 205 -23.25 -29.10 -6.45
N THR A 206 -22.59 -29.33 -7.58
CA THR A 206 -21.14 -29.39 -7.70
C THR A 206 -20.53 -27.99 -7.67
N ASP A 207 -19.24 -27.88 -7.37
CA ASP A 207 -18.55 -26.58 -7.32
C ASP A 207 -18.69 -25.80 -8.63
N LYS A 208 -18.70 -26.48 -9.80
CA LYS A 208 -18.95 -25.82 -11.09
C LYS A 208 -20.40 -25.31 -11.20
N GLU A 209 -21.40 -26.10 -10.85
CA GLU A 209 -22.81 -25.67 -10.81
C GLU A 209 -23.08 -24.57 -9.75
N ILE A 210 -22.18 -24.38 -8.79
CA ILE A 210 -22.21 -23.28 -7.81
C ILE A 210 -21.55 -22.02 -8.39
N LEU A 211 -20.36 -22.15 -9.01
CA LEU A 211 -19.68 -21.05 -9.71
C LEU A 211 -20.46 -20.54 -10.94
N ASP A 212 -21.21 -21.41 -11.62
CA ASP A 212 -22.09 -21.07 -12.74
C ASP A 212 -23.25 -20.14 -12.32
N GLN A 213 -23.60 -20.05 -11.02
CA GLN A 213 -24.67 -19.18 -10.52
C GLN A 213 -24.24 -17.72 -10.27
N VAL A 214 -22.94 -17.42 -10.30
CA VAL A 214 -22.42 -16.07 -10.03
C VAL A 214 -22.02 -15.43 -11.36
N GLU A 215 -22.82 -14.50 -11.88
CA GLU A 215 -22.37 -13.61 -12.94
C GLU A 215 -21.30 -12.64 -12.41
N VAL A 216 -20.19 -12.51 -13.13
CA VAL A 216 -19.15 -11.50 -12.88
C VAL A 216 -18.90 -10.63 -14.11
N LEU A 217 -18.73 -9.33 -13.85
CA LEU A 217 -18.47 -8.29 -14.84
C LEU A 217 -16.97 -8.13 -15.08
N ASN A 218 -16.54 -8.23 -16.33
CA ASN A 218 -15.18 -7.90 -16.74
C ASN A 218 -15.04 -6.37 -16.86
N LEU A 219 -14.27 -5.77 -15.94
CA LEU A 219 -14.03 -4.33 -15.84
C LEU A 219 -13.17 -3.74 -16.99
N ASP A 220 -12.55 -4.58 -17.82
CA ASP A 220 -11.78 -4.13 -19.00
C ASP A 220 -12.57 -4.27 -20.32
N THR A 221 -13.56 -5.17 -20.42
CA THR A 221 -14.37 -5.39 -21.64
C THR A 221 -15.85 -5.02 -21.53
N GLY A 222 -16.39 -4.90 -20.31
CA GLY A 222 -17.83 -4.76 -20.05
C GLY A 222 -18.65 -6.04 -20.21
N GLU A 223 -18.00 -7.17 -20.52
CA GLU A 223 -18.65 -8.48 -20.68
C GLU A 223 -19.06 -9.06 -19.32
N LYS A 224 -20.29 -9.56 -19.20
CA LYS A 224 -20.70 -10.41 -18.07
C LYS A 224 -20.54 -11.89 -18.45
N VAL A 225 -19.96 -12.68 -17.56
CA VAL A 225 -19.83 -14.15 -17.71
C VAL A 225 -20.06 -14.84 -16.36
N PRO A 226 -20.44 -16.14 -16.33
CA PRO A 226 -20.40 -16.91 -15.09
C PRO A 226 -18.99 -16.97 -14.50
N LEU A 227 -18.86 -17.03 -13.18
CA LEU A 227 -17.58 -17.03 -12.47
C LEU A 227 -16.71 -18.23 -12.86
N SER A 228 -17.32 -19.38 -13.17
CA SER A 228 -16.62 -20.55 -13.75
C SER A 228 -15.86 -20.21 -15.05
N VAL A 229 -16.51 -19.47 -15.96
CA VAL A 229 -15.97 -19.01 -17.24
C VAL A 229 -14.98 -17.86 -17.03
N ALA A 230 -15.14 -17.06 -15.98
CA ALA A 230 -14.13 -16.09 -15.58
C ALA A 230 -12.87 -16.79 -15.05
N GLU A 231 -12.99 -17.78 -14.15
CA GLU A 231 -11.86 -18.54 -13.60
C GLU A 231 -11.06 -19.27 -14.69
N GLU A 232 -11.72 -19.79 -15.74
CA GLU A 232 -11.04 -20.32 -16.95
C GLU A 232 -10.26 -19.25 -17.77
N ARG A 233 -10.58 -17.96 -17.62
CA ARG A 233 -9.94 -16.80 -18.29
C ARG A 233 -8.97 -16.01 -17.39
N LEU A 234 -8.76 -16.42 -16.14
CA LEU A 234 -7.87 -15.74 -15.19
C LEU A 234 -6.41 -16.24 -15.26
N PRO A 235 -5.43 -15.43 -14.80
CA PRO A 235 -4.06 -15.90 -14.62
C PRO A 235 -4.00 -17.09 -13.65
N ARG A 236 -3.28 -18.17 -14.01
CA ARG A 236 -3.12 -19.37 -13.17
C ARG A 236 -2.38 -19.14 -11.84
N CYS A 237 -1.84 -17.94 -11.65
CA CYS A 237 -1.11 -17.47 -10.45
C CYS A 237 -1.91 -16.41 -9.66
N LEU A 238 -3.23 -16.37 -9.82
CA LEU A 238 -4.09 -15.43 -9.10
C LEU A 238 -4.13 -15.76 -7.60
N ASN A 239 -3.95 -14.73 -6.76
CA ASN A 239 -3.99 -14.86 -5.30
C ASN A 239 -5.43 -15.20 -4.81
N PRO A 240 -5.61 -16.11 -3.82
CA PRO A 240 -6.92 -16.43 -3.24
C PRO A 240 -7.75 -15.23 -2.76
N LEU A 241 -7.09 -14.17 -2.25
CA LEU A 241 -7.72 -12.89 -1.90
C LEU A 241 -8.41 -12.23 -3.10
N ALA A 242 -7.82 -12.31 -4.29
CA ALA A 242 -8.39 -11.72 -5.50
C ALA A 242 -9.62 -12.52 -5.98
N LEU A 243 -9.58 -13.85 -5.91
CA LEU A 243 -10.76 -14.70 -6.17
C LEU A 243 -11.91 -14.42 -5.19
N HIS A 244 -11.60 -14.24 -3.91
CA HIS A 244 -12.60 -13.90 -2.91
C HIS A 244 -13.19 -12.49 -3.10
N ILE A 245 -12.34 -11.49 -3.40
CA ILE A 245 -12.81 -10.15 -3.74
C ILE A 245 -13.70 -10.20 -5.00
N MET A 246 -13.31 -10.91 -6.06
CA MET A 246 -14.13 -11.08 -7.27
C MET A 246 -15.49 -11.70 -6.98
N ARG A 247 -15.56 -12.66 -6.05
CA ARG A 247 -16.81 -13.27 -5.60
C ARG A 247 -17.71 -12.25 -4.91
N ILE A 248 -17.15 -11.37 -4.06
CA ILE A 248 -17.89 -10.32 -3.34
C ILE A 248 -18.34 -9.17 -4.25
N THR A 249 -17.48 -8.71 -5.16
CA THR A 249 -17.79 -7.55 -6.02
C THR A 249 -18.64 -7.91 -7.23
N SER A 250 -18.68 -9.19 -7.60
CA SER A 250 -19.10 -9.64 -8.93
C SER A 250 -18.36 -8.92 -10.07
N GLU A 251 -17.10 -8.54 -9.85
CA GLU A 251 -16.27 -7.76 -10.80
C GLU A 251 -14.84 -8.31 -10.89
N TYR A 252 -14.29 -8.41 -12.10
CA TYR A 252 -12.92 -8.87 -12.35
C TYR A 252 -12.21 -8.11 -13.46
N VAL A 253 -10.87 -8.18 -13.50
CA VAL A 253 -10.06 -7.65 -14.61
C VAL A 253 -9.60 -8.83 -15.45
N GLY A 254 -10.12 -8.95 -16.68
CA GLY A 254 -9.75 -10.02 -17.60
C GLY A 254 -8.39 -9.81 -18.27
N GLN A 255 -7.77 -10.89 -18.73
CA GLN A 255 -6.55 -10.82 -19.53
C GLN A 255 -6.89 -10.19 -20.90
N SER A 256 -6.45 -8.97 -21.14
CA SER A 256 -6.41 -8.38 -22.49
C SER A 256 -5.10 -8.80 -23.17
N ASP A 257 -5.17 -9.27 -24.42
CA ASP A 257 -3.98 -9.67 -25.19
C ASP A 257 -2.97 -8.52 -25.26
N VAL A 258 -1.80 -8.72 -24.64
CA VAL A 258 -0.81 -7.65 -24.41
C VAL A 258 0.05 -7.44 -25.66
N GLY A 259 -0.57 -6.87 -26.69
CA GLY A 259 0.17 -6.08 -27.67
C GLY A 259 0.83 -4.88 -26.98
N PRO A 260 2.02 -4.43 -27.42
CA PRO A 260 2.64 -3.23 -26.88
C PRO A 260 1.72 -2.02 -27.08
N ALA A 261 1.47 -1.25 -26.02
CA ALA A 261 0.55 -0.12 -26.05
C ALA A 261 1.14 1.07 -26.83
N SER A 262 0.95 1.07 -28.14
CA SER A 262 1.26 2.20 -29.03
C SER A 262 0.19 3.29 -28.90
N ASP A 263 0.39 4.23 -27.97
CA ASP A 263 -0.33 5.51 -27.91
C ASP A 263 0.11 6.42 -29.10
N GLU A 264 -0.17 6.01 -30.34
CA GLU A 264 0.07 6.78 -31.58
C GLU A 264 -1.22 7.51 -32.01
N GLU A 265 -1.30 8.80 -31.73
CA GLU A 265 -2.48 9.64 -31.96
C GLU A 265 -2.38 10.37 -33.32
N SER A 266 -2.98 9.80 -34.36
CA SER A 266 -3.14 10.44 -35.68
C SER A 266 -4.54 11.03 -35.87
N PRO A 267 -4.69 12.33 -36.18
CA PRO A 267 -5.99 12.97 -36.35
C PRO A 267 -6.71 12.52 -37.63
N ARG A 268 -8.05 12.54 -37.61
CA ARG A 268 -8.90 12.33 -38.79
C ARG A 268 -9.85 13.53 -39.00
N PRO A 269 -10.17 13.89 -40.25
CA PRO A 269 -11.07 15.02 -40.56
C PRO A 269 -12.55 14.69 -40.29
N PRO A 270 -13.43 15.70 -40.19
CA PRO A 270 -14.86 15.53 -39.93
C PRO A 270 -15.69 15.24 -41.19
N GLY A 271 -16.90 14.69 -40.98
CA GLY A 271 -17.86 14.27 -42.03
C GLY A 271 -17.90 12.75 -42.18
N ASP A 272 -19.05 12.09 -42.36
CA ASP A 272 -20.43 12.59 -42.40
C ASP A 272 -21.40 11.53 -41.79
N SER A 273 -22.67 11.87 -41.63
CA SER A 273 -23.68 11.07 -40.92
C SER A 273 -24.43 10.13 -41.84
N THR A 274 -24.52 8.82 -41.52
CA THR A 274 -25.78 8.05 -41.47
C THR A 274 -25.63 6.59 -41.02
N ASP A 275 -26.63 6.18 -40.23
CA ASP A 275 -27.23 4.84 -40.05
C ASP A 275 -26.58 3.58 -40.66
N SER A 276 -26.30 2.57 -39.83
CA SER A 276 -27.06 1.29 -39.84
C SER A 276 -26.55 0.21 -38.87
N LEU A 277 -27.38 -0.15 -37.89
CA LEU A 277 -27.19 -1.33 -37.05
C LEU A 277 -27.70 -2.60 -37.76
N ARG A 278 -26.81 -3.49 -38.25
CA ARG A 278 -27.12 -4.94 -38.29
C ARG A 278 -25.97 -5.91 -38.61
N ARG A 279 -26.09 -7.10 -37.99
CA ARG A 279 -25.54 -8.41 -38.38
C ARG A 279 -24.01 -8.57 -38.42
N ARG A 280 -23.47 -9.29 -37.42
CA ARG A 280 -22.65 -10.48 -37.71
C ARG A 280 -22.71 -11.58 -36.63
N ALA A 281 -23.83 -12.30 -36.60
CA ALA A 281 -23.82 -13.66 -36.08
C ALA A 281 -22.89 -14.53 -36.96
N GLY A 282 -22.27 -15.56 -36.37
CA GLY A 282 -21.12 -16.25 -36.98
C GLY A 282 -21.45 -17.13 -38.19
N ARG A 283 -20.41 -17.51 -38.94
CA ARG A 283 -20.46 -18.65 -39.86
C ARG A 283 -19.08 -19.25 -40.11
N ILE A 284 -18.92 -20.52 -39.77
CA ILE A 284 -17.85 -21.40 -40.28
C ILE A 284 -18.45 -22.21 -41.43
N THR A 285 -17.92 -22.07 -42.66
CA THR A 285 -18.05 -23.11 -43.69
C THR A 285 -16.98 -22.98 -44.78
N ARG A 286 -16.60 -24.11 -45.39
CA ARG A 286 -15.64 -24.22 -46.51
C ARG A 286 -16.37 -24.12 -47.85
N MET A 287 -15.76 -23.52 -48.88
CA MET A 287 -15.19 -24.26 -50.05
C MET A 287 -14.83 -23.35 -51.26
N LEU A 288 -13.58 -23.53 -51.74
CA LEU A 288 -13.11 -23.68 -53.13
C LEU A 288 -13.78 -22.91 -54.31
N GLY A 289 -12.94 -22.15 -55.05
CA GLY A 289 -13.18 -21.71 -56.44
C GLY A 289 -11.87 -21.28 -57.15
N ARG A 290 -11.53 -21.87 -58.30
CA ARG A 290 -10.29 -21.62 -59.10
C ARG A 290 -10.35 -20.24 -59.82
N LYS A 291 -9.25 -19.55 -60.18
CA LYS A 291 -8.09 -19.91 -61.04
C LYS A 291 -6.80 -19.22 -60.52
N VAL A 292 -5.60 -19.83 -60.39
CA VAL A 292 -4.64 -20.47 -61.35
C VAL A 292 -3.66 -19.47 -62.01
N GLY A 293 -2.35 -19.73 -61.87
CA GLY A 293 -1.22 -18.95 -62.46
C GLY A 293 -0.02 -18.76 -61.50
N GLN A 294 0.64 -19.78 -60.94
CA GLN A 294 1.55 -20.77 -61.57
C GLN A 294 3.04 -20.35 -61.66
N LYS A 295 3.83 -20.74 -60.63
CA LYS A 295 5.28 -21.09 -60.60
C LYS A 295 5.61 -21.36 -59.10
N VAL A 296 5.78 -22.57 -58.57
CA VAL A 296 6.60 -23.77 -58.90
C VAL A 296 8.08 -23.58 -58.52
N GLY A 297 8.60 -24.49 -57.68
CA GLY A 297 9.89 -24.39 -56.97
C GLY A 297 9.73 -24.36 -55.43
N GLN A 298 9.02 -25.29 -54.77
CA GLN A 298 9.41 -26.69 -54.47
C GLN A 298 10.70 -26.85 -53.63
N THR A 299 10.79 -27.66 -52.56
CA THR A 299 9.81 -28.25 -51.59
C THR A 299 10.62 -28.88 -50.42
N VAL A 300 10.39 -28.53 -49.13
CA VAL A 300 9.56 -29.24 -48.11
C VAL A 300 10.25 -30.33 -47.24
N THR A 301 10.42 -29.97 -45.95
CA THR A 301 10.30 -30.78 -44.70
C THR A 301 11.08 -32.08 -44.44
N ARG A 302 11.44 -32.29 -43.16
CA ARG A 302 10.72 -33.29 -42.34
C ARG A 302 10.63 -32.91 -40.85
N ILE A 303 9.98 -33.74 -40.04
CA ILE A 303 9.43 -33.44 -38.69
C ILE A 303 9.83 -34.56 -37.71
N LYS A 304 10.11 -34.18 -36.46
CA LYS A 304 10.17 -34.97 -35.19
C LYS A 304 10.51 -36.47 -35.24
N SER A 305 11.69 -36.78 -34.70
CA SER A 305 11.95 -37.92 -33.79
C SER A 305 13.43 -37.84 -33.38
N ALA A 306 13.94 -38.26 -32.23
CA ALA A 306 13.48 -38.62 -30.89
C ALA A 306 14.71 -39.30 -30.25
N ALA A 307 14.92 -39.14 -28.93
CA ALA A 307 15.87 -39.90 -28.09
C ALA A 307 17.39 -39.90 -28.46
N ASP A 308 18.17 -39.42 -27.49
CA ASP A 308 19.37 -40.07 -26.92
C ASP A 308 20.51 -40.53 -27.85
N GLU A 309 21.55 -39.69 -27.95
CA GLU A 309 22.92 -40.21 -27.85
C GLU A 309 23.81 -39.28 -27.01
N ARG A 310 24.72 -39.87 -26.25
CA ARG A 310 25.48 -39.20 -25.17
C ARG A 310 26.78 -38.59 -25.68
N LEU A 311 27.05 -37.34 -25.31
CA LEU A 311 28.43 -36.86 -25.13
C LEU A 311 28.57 -36.19 -23.76
N ARG A 312 29.78 -36.31 -23.19
CA ARG A 312 30.09 -35.95 -21.79
C ARG A 312 30.29 -34.43 -21.65
N PRO A 313 30.00 -33.84 -20.47
CA PRO A 313 30.56 -32.54 -20.14
C PRO A 313 32.09 -32.64 -20.05
N SER A 314 32.79 -31.61 -20.53
CA SER A 314 34.18 -31.34 -20.18
C SER A 314 34.20 -30.50 -18.91
N GLU A 315 34.92 -30.97 -17.89
CA GLU A 315 35.09 -30.26 -16.63
C GLU A 315 36.09 -29.10 -16.80
N GLU A 316 35.58 -27.89 -16.94
CA GLU A 316 36.35 -26.65 -16.72
C GLU A 316 35.74 -25.94 -15.50
N GLU A 317 36.35 -26.13 -14.32
CA GLU A 317 35.96 -25.46 -13.08
C GLU A 317 36.38 -23.98 -13.11
N GLY A 318 35.57 -23.16 -13.77
CA GLY A 318 35.65 -21.70 -13.73
C GLY A 318 34.42 -21.13 -13.00
N SER A 319 34.59 -20.69 -11.75
CA SER A 319 33.53 -20.04 -10.98
C SER A 319 33.31 -18.58 -11.43
N GLU A 320 32.75 -18.39 -12.62
CA GLU A 320 32.28 -17.07 -13.07
C GLU A 320 31.09 -16.64 -12.20
N GLU A 321 31.20 -15.51 -11.49
CA GLU A 321 30.05 -14.93 -10.78
C GLU A 321 28.98 -14.50 -11.80
N GLU A 322 27.84 -15.21 -11.84
CA GLU A 322 26.79 -14.97 -12.85
C GLU A 322 26.06 -13.63 -12.60
N THR A 323 26.66 -12.55 -13.11
CA THR A 323 26.08 -11.20 -13.08
C THR A 323 24.75 -11.15 -13.87
N LEU A 324 23.72 -10.59 -13.25
CA LEU A 324 22.36 -10.70 -13.76
C LEU A 324 22.08 -9.69 -14.88
N LYS A 325 21.55 -10.18 -16.00
CA LYS A 325 21.26 -9.36 -17.20
C LYS A 325 20.12 -8.37 -16.94
N VAL A 326 20.48 -7.15 -16.57
CA VAL A 326 19.58 -6.00 -16.42
C VAL A 326 19.04 -5.57 -17.79
N LYS A 327 17.74 -5.27 -17.84
CA LYS A 327 17.09 -4.61 -18.97
C LYS A 327 16.77 -3.16 -18.61
N THR A 328 16.96 -2.23 -19.54
CA THR A 328 16.58 -0.82 -19.36
C THR A 328 15.47 -0.43 -20.34
N SER A 329 14.64 0.54 -19.97
CA SER A 329 13.75 1.23 -20.91
C SER A 329 14.41 2.38 -21.69
N HIS A 330 15.71 2.59 -21.47
CA HIS A 330 16.42 3.82 -21.82
C HIS A 330 17.88 3.56 -22.17
N ARG A 331 18.51 4.47 -22.93
CA ARG A 331 19.82 4.24 -23.57
C ARG A 331 21.05 4.55 -22.70
N ASN A 332 20.86 4.91 -21.44
CA ASN A 332 21.98 5.10 -20.52
C ASN A 332 22.45 3.72 -20.01
N PRO A 333 23.70 3.58 -19.52
CA PRO A 333 24.11 2.40 -18.76
C PRO A 333 23.15 2.19 -17.57
N PRO A 334 22.78 0.93 -17.25
CA PRO A 334 22.01 0.64 -16.04
C PRO A 334 22.88 0.95 -14.81
N GLU A 335 22.28 1.51 -13.77
CA GLU A 335 22.99 1.66 -12.50
C GLU A 335 23.04 0.34 -11.73
N PHE A 336 22.06 -0.55 -11.90
CA PHE A 336 22.01 -1.87 -11.26
C PHE A 336 22.69 -2.99 -12.07
N ASP A 337 23.53 -2.63 -13.06
CA ASP A 337 24.29 -3.56 -13.93
C ASP A 337 25.13 -4.61 -13.18
N SER A 338 25.51 -4.27 -11.95
CA SER A 338 26.44 -4.95 -11.07
C SER A 338 25.75 -5.67 -9.91
N VAL A 339 24.46 -6.02 -10.09
CA VAL A 339 23.70 -6.86 -9.15
C VAL A 339 24.05 -8.34 -9.36
N ARG A 340 24.56 -8.99 -8.30
CA ARG A 340 24.79 -10.45 -8.23
C ARG A 340 23.86 -11.12 -7.22
N LEU A 341 23.48 -12.37 -7.48
CA LEU A 341 22.78 -13.23 -6.52
C LEU A 341 23.76 -13.63 -5.41
N VAL A 342 23.36 -13.54 -4.13
CA VAL A 342 24.23 -13.88 -2.98
C VAL A 342 23.60 -14.85 -1.99
N GLN A 343 22.31 -15.17 -2.16
CA GLN A 343 21.60 -16.22 -1.43
C GLN A 343 20.30 -16.56 -2.15
N GLU A 344 20.00 -17.86 -2.24
CA GLU A 344 18.72 -18.38 -2.68
C GLU A 344 18.15 -19.31 -1.60
N ILE A 345 16.93 -19.02 -1.18
CA ILE A 345 16.18 -19.75 -0.16
C ILE A 345 14.97 -20.36 -0.88
N ALA A 346 15.18 -21.54 -1.45
CA ALA A 346 14.15 -22.33 -2.13
C ALA A 346 13.54 -23.37 -1.18
N ASN A 347 12.35 -23.90 -1.53
CA ASN A 347 11.67 -25.00 -0.83
C ASN A 347 11.29 -24.79 0.66
N VAL A 348 11.52 -23.60 1.25
CA VAL A 348 11.18 -23.35 2.66
C VAL A 348 9.75 -22.82 2.88
N HIS A 349 9.15 -22.13 1.89
CA HIS A 349 7.71 -21.80 1.86
C HIS A 349 6.98 -22.72 0.88
N THR A 350 5.76 -23.15 1.23
CA THR A 350 4.91 -24.00 0.36
C THR A 350 3.94 -23.13 -0.43
N GLY A 351 4.38 -22.64 -1.59
CA GLY A 351 3.61 -21.69 -2.40
C GLY A 351 3.92 -20.23 -2.07
N ALA A 352 3.05 -19.32 -2.50
CA ALA A 352 3.42 -17.92 -2.69
C ALA A 352 3.78 -17.16 -1.40
N VAL A 353 4.91 -16.43 -1.42
CA VAL A 353 5.26 -15.48 -0.35
C VAL A 353 4.56 -14.15 -0.63
N TRP A 354 3.51 -13.82 0.13
CA TRP A 354 2.69 -12.62 -0.13
C TRP A 354 3.29 -11.33 0.44
N THR A 355 4.06 -11.40 1.52
CA THR A 355 4.61 -10.21 2.18
C THR A 355 6.01 -10.47 2.76
N MET A 356 6.82 -9.42 2.74
CA MET A 356 8.16 -9.37 3.32
C MET A 356 8.38 -8.01 3.98
N LYS A 357 8.85 -8.00 5.23
CA LYS A 357 9.20 -6.76 5.95
C LYS A 357 10.42 -6.96 6.84
N PHE A 358 11.34 -6.01 6.78
CA PHE A 358 12.46 -5.91 7.72
C PHE A 358 12.01 -5.34 9.07
N SER A 359 12.67 -5.81 10.12
CA SER A 359 12.71 -5.15 11.43
C SER A 359 13.37 -3.78 11.34
N ALA A 360 13.08 -2.90 12.31
CA ALA A 360 13.61 -1.53 12.35
C ALA A 360 15.17 -1.46 12.42
N CYS A 361 15.84 -2.51 12.87
CA CYS A 361 17.30 -2.61 12.92
C CYS A 361 17.94 -3.25 11.66
N GLY A 362 17.14 -3.72 10.70
CA GLY A 362 17.59 -4.37 9.47
C GLY A 362 18.17 -5.79 9.63
N ARG A 363 18.41 -6.25 10.86
CA ARG A 363 19.06 -7.55 11.14
C ARG A 363 18.12 -8.75 11.10
N LEU A 364 16.81 -8.51 11.19
CA LEU A 364 15.76 -9.53 11.02
C LEU A 364 14.86 -9.20 9.83
N LEU A 365 14.53 -10.22 9.05
CA LEU A 365 13.55 -10.19 7.95
C LEU A 365 12.39 -11.13 8.31
N ALA A 366 11.16 -10.63 8.24
CA ALA A 366 9.96 -11.45 8.29
C ALA A 366 9.44 -11.73 6.87
N THR A 367 9.04 -12.97 6.61
CA THR A 367 8.40 -13.39 5.35
C THR A 367 7.20 -14.28 5.66
N ALA A 368 6.09 -14.07 4.95
CA ALA A 368 4.87 -14.83 5.17
C ALA A 368 4.02 -14.92 3.88
N GLY A 369 3.13 -15.90 3.80
CA GLY A 369 2.32 -16.11 2.61
C GLY A 369 1.31 -17.25 2.72
N GLN A 370 1.21 -18.02 1.64
CA GLN A 370 0.16 -19.02 1.40
C GLN A 370 0.16 -20.19 2.40
N ASP A 371 1.33 -20.61 2.90
CA ASP A 371 1.47 -21.81 3.75
C ASP A 371 1.16 -21.59 5.24
N THR A 372 0.48 -20.48 5.56
CA THR A 372 0.00 -20.06 6.90
C THR A 372 1.08 -19.86 7.97
N ILE A 373 2.37 -19.95 7.63
CA ILE A 373 3.50 -19.83 8.56
C ILE A 373 4.24 -18.50 8.37
N LEU A 374 4.39 -17.74 9.47
CA LEU A 374 5.26 -16.57 9.54
C LEU A 374 6.69 -17.04 9.85
N ARG A 375 7.65 -16.74 8.97
CA ARG A 375 9.07 -17.11 9.13
C ARG A 375 9.92 -15.87 9.38
N ILE A 376 10.80 -15.94 10.37
CA ILE A 376 11.78 -14.91 10.71
C ILE A 376 13.18 -15.43 10.39
N TRP A 377 13.89 -14.65 9.58
CA TRP A 377 15.28 -14.84 9.19
C TRP A 377 16.14 -13.79 9.88
N VAL A 378 17.39 -14.14 10.18
CA VAL A 378 18.36 -13.27 10.85
C VAL A 378 19.68 -13.25 10.08
N LEU A 379 20.33 -12.09 10.03
CA LEU A 379 21.72 -11.99 9.58
C LEU A 379 22.62 -12.84 10.49
N LYS A 380 23.48 -13.71 9.93
CA LYS A 380 24.30 -14.64 10.72
C LYS A 380 25.15 -13.94 11.79
N SER A 381 25.73 -12.78 11.46
CA SER A 381 26.49 -11.90 12.40
C SER A 381 25.66 -11.38 13.57
N ALA A 382 24.32 -11.42 13.48
CA ALA A 382 23.38 -11.04 14.52
C ALA A 382 22.68 -12.22 15.21
N PHE A 383 22.89 -13.47 14.76
CA PHE A 383 22.17 -14.64 15.31
C PHE A 383 22.33 -14.74 16.83
N GLN A 384 23.57 -14.73 17.33
CA GLN A 384 23.84 -14.92 18.76
C GLN A 384 23.20 -13.84 19.63
N LEU A 385 23.12 -12.60 19.16
CA LEU A 385 22.49 -11.49 19.87
C LEU A 385 20.99 -11.75 20.14
N PHE A 386 20.29 -12.30 19.15
CA PHE A 386 18.86 -12.58 19.27
C PHE A 386 18.59 -13.92 19.97
N ASP A 387 19.47 -14.92 19.80
CA ASP A 387 19.35 -16.19 20.52
C ASP A 387 19.64 -16.02 22.02
N ASP A 388 20.68 -15.25 22.40
CA ASP A 388 20.93 -14.81 23.77
C ASP A 388 19.70 -14.14 24.41
N MET A 389 19.04 -13.25 23.67
CA MET A 389 17.86 -12.52 24.16
C MET A 389 16.64 -13.45 24.34
N ARG A 390 16.50 -14.45 23.46
CA ARG A 390 15.48 -15.50 23.56
C ARG A 390 15.75 -16.44 24.74
N ASN A 391 17.00 -16.84 24.93
CA ASN A 391 17.43 -17.72 26.02
C ASN A 391 17.32 -17.02 27.40
N LYS A 392 17.67 -15.74 27.49
CA LYS A 392 17.47 -14.93 28.71
C LYS A 392 15.98 -14.86 29.10
N TYR A 393 15.10 -14.53 28.15
CA TYR A 393 13.66 -14.54 28.41
C TYR A 393 13.13 -15.93 28.82
N ARG A 394 13.60 -17.00 28.18
CA ARG A 394 13.25 -18.38 28.57
C ARG A 394 13.66 -18.67 30.02
N GLN A 395 14.87 -18.28 30.44
CA GLN A 395 15.33 -18.45 31.82
C GLN A 395 14.57 -17.58 32.84
N GLU A 396 13.96 -16.47 32.41
CA GLU A 396 13.10 -15.64 33.24
C GLU A 396 11.71 -16.26 33.42
N THR A 397 11.14 -16.87 32.38
CA THR A 397 9.81 -17.51 32.44
C THR A 397 9.83 -18.91 33.05
N THR A 398 10.84 -19.75 32.77
CA THR A 398 10.93 -21.13 33.31
C THR A 398 11.34 -21.20 34.78
N LYS A 399 11.23 -20.11 35.54
CA LYS A 399 11.40 -20.13 37.01
C LYS A 399 10.22 -20.75 37.76
N ASN A 400 9.08 -20.97 37.08
CA ASN A 400 7.87 -21.53 37.68
C ASN A 400 7.45 -22.92 37.18
N GLU A 401 8.00 -23.45 36.08
CA GLU A 401 7.63 -24.80 35.60
C GLU A 401 8.73 -25.46 34.75
N SER A 402 8.74 -26.79 34.71
CA SER A 402 9.91 -27.60 34.32
C SER A 402 9.86 -28.20 32.91
N THR A 403 11.00 -28.12 32.21
CA THR A 403 11.38 -28.95 31.05
C THR A 403 10.39 -29.05 29.89
N GLU A 404 10.56 -28.18 28.90
CA GLU A 404 10.35 -28.54 27.50
C GLU A 404 11.69 -28.77 26.81
N THR A 405 11.77 -29.78 25.95
CA THR A 405 12.93 -30.10 25.12
C THR A 405 13.39 -28.89 24.31
N ALA A 406 14.70 -28.70 24.17
CA ALA A 406 15.21 -27.83 23.11
C ALA A 406 15.00 -28.53 21.76
N ASP A 407 14.51 -27.80 20.77
CA ASP A 407 14.62 -28.23 19.37
C ASP A 407 16.11 -28.46 19.06
N PRO A 408 16.48 -29.50 18.29
CA PRO A 408 17.84 -29.59 17.77
C PRO A 408 18.15 -28.35 16.90
N PRO A 409 19.40 -27.89 16.84
CA PRO A 409 19.78 -26.85 15.91
C PRO A 409 19.49 -27.32 14.47
N PRO A 410 19.09 -26.44 13.54
CA PRO A 410 19.03 -26.82 12.13
C PRO A 410 20.45 -27.15 11.65
N GLU A 411 20.70 -28.41 11.29
CA GLU A 411 22.03 -28.94 10.96
C GLU A 411 22.49 -28.65 9.51
N GLU A 412 21.74 -27.82 8.78
CA GLU A 412 22.09 -27.36 7.44
C GLU A 412 22.64 -25.92 7.49
N GLU A 413 23.87 -25.72 7.03
CA GLU A 413 24.43 -24.37 6.84
C GLU A 413 23.78 -23.68 5.64
N GLU A 414 22.63 -23.03 5.85
CA GLU A 414 21.96 -22.18 4.85
C GLU A 414 22.99 -21.23 4.20
N GLU A 415 23.32 -21.42 2.91
CA GLU A 415 24.33 -20.59 2.26
C GLU A 415 23.86 -19.14 2.10
N GLY A 416 24.76 -18.17 2.23
CA GLY A 416 24.47 -16.73 2.19
C GLY A 416 24.51 -16.02 3.55
N PRO A 417 24.07 -14.75 3.63
CA PRO A 417 24.19 -13.92 4.84
C PRO A 417 23.03 -14.07 5.84
N PHE A 418 21.82 -14.39 5.40
CA PHE A 418 20.70 -14.72 6.31
C PHE A 418 20.73 -16.21 6.71
N ARG A 419 20.09 -16.53 7.83
CA ARG A 419 19.70 -17.88 8.24
C ARG A 419 18.32 -17.87 8.93
N SER A 420 17.64 -19.00 9.02
CA SER A 420 16.38 -19.11 9.77
C SER A 420 16.61 -18.93 11.28
N PHE A 421 15.66 -18.27 11.96
CA PHE A 421 15.70 -17.97 13.40
C PHE A 421 14.47 -18.51 14.16
N CYS A 422 13.26 -18.19 13.69
CA CYS A 422 12.04 -18.77 14.23
C CYS A 422 10.92 -18.86 13.19
N LYS A 423 9.96 -19.74 13.46
CA LYS A 423 8.77 -19.99 12.64
C LYS A 423 7.56 -19.95 13.57
N TYR A 424 6.50 -19.26 13.16
CA TYR A 424 5.27 -19.10 13.91
C TYR A 424 4.11 -19.72 13.12
N ALA A 425 3.46 -20.71 13.72
CA ALA A 425 2.31 -21.41 13.16
C ALA A 425 1.06 -21.11 14.00
N GLY A 426 -0.13 -21.21 13.39
CA GLY A 426 -1.42 -21.05 14.08
C GLY A 426 -2.45 -20.23 13.31
N HIS A 427 -2.06 -19.51 12.25
CA HIS A 427 -3.03 -19.05 11.26
C HIS A 427 -3.57 -20.24 10.46
N THR A 428 -4.84 -20.16 10.05
CA THR A 428 -5.52 -21.26 9.32
C THR A 428 -5.77 -20.96 7.82
N ALA A 429 -5.26 -19.83 7.32
CA ALA A 429 -5.26 -19.46 5.90
C ALA A 429 -4.12 -18.45 5.61
N ASP A 430 -3.91 -18.09 4.34
CA ASP A 430 -2.87 -17.20 3.84
C ASP A 430 -2.63 -15.95 4.72
N LEU A 431 -1.35 -15.63 4.97
CA LEU A 431 -0.94 -14.37 5.59
C LEU A 431 -0.81 -13.28 4.51
N LEU A 432 -1.52 -12.17 4.69
CA LEU A 432 -1.66 -11.09 3.70
C LEU A 432 -0.74 -9.90 3.97
N ASP A 433 -0.45 -9.60 5.25
CA ASP A 433 0.54 -8.59 5.61
C ASP A 433 1.24 -8.89 6.94
N VAL A 434 2.38 -8.23 7.15
CA VAL A 434 3.21 -8.32 8.36
C VAL A 434 3.65 -6.91 8.77
N SER A 435 3.70 -6.64 10.08
CA SER A 435 4.22 -5.37 10.62
C SER A 435 5.16 -5.63 11.79
N TRP A 436 6.29 -4.91 11.82
CA TRP A 436 7.25 -4.93 12.92
C TRP A 436 7.07 -3.73 13.85
N SER A 437 7.19 -3.97 15.14
CA SER A 437 7.36 -2.95 16.17
C SER A 437 8.86 -2.63 16.36
N ARG A 438 9.19 -1.53 17.04
CA ARG A 438 10.58 -1.17 17.38
C ARG A 438 11.19 -2.13 18.41
N ASN A 439 10.34 -2.75 19.23
CA ASN A 439 10.69 -3.69 20.30
C ASN A 439 10.60 -5.15 19.85
N ASN A 440 10.71 -5.45 18.55
CA ASN A 440 10.66 -6.81 17.99
C ASN A 440 9.34 -7.58 18.21
N PHE A 441 8.24 -6.90 18.54
CA PHE A 441 6.91 -7.48 18.33
C PHE A 441 6.61 -7.55 16.84
N ILE A 442 5.85 -8.56 16.44
CA ILE A 442 5.44 -8.80 15.06
C ILE A 442 3.93 -8.98 15.05
N LEU A 443 3.25 -8.29 14.13
CA LEU A 443 1.86 -8.55 13.79
C LEU A 443 1.82 -9.29 12.45
N SER A 444 0.94 -10.28 12.32
CA SER A 444 0.58 -10.91 11.04
C SER A 444 -0.92 -10.89 10.83
N SER A 445 -1.38 -10.55 9.63
CA SER A 445 -2.80 -10.52 9.26
C SER A 445 -3.12 -11.58 8.20
N SER A 446 -4.32 -12.17 8.25
CA SER A 446 -4.65 -13.36 7.45
C SER A 446 -6.08 -13.38 6.90
N MET A 447 -6.28 -14.24 5.89
CA MET A 447 -7.59 -14.70 5.43
C MET A 447 -8.35 -15.54 6.47
N ASP A 448 -7.74 -15.93 7.60
CA ASP A 448 -8.45 -16.56 8.72
C ASP A 448 -9.28 -15.57 9.57
N LYS A 449 -9.37 -14.30 9.13
CA LYS A 449 -10.09 -13.20 9.78
C LYS A 449 -9.46 -12.79 11.12
N THR A 450 -8.17 -13.04 11.32
CA THR A 450 -7.43 -12.62 12.52
C THR A 450 -6.20 -11.78 12.20
N VAL A 451 -5.80 -10.98 13.20
CA VAL A 451 -4.43 -10.49 13.35
C VAL A 451 -3.81 -11.19 14.56
N ARG A 452 -2.62 -11.76 14.41
CA ARG A 452 -1.88 -12.39 15.51
C ARG A 452 -0.68 -11.56 15.91
N LEU A 453 -0.39 -11.54 17.22
CA LEU A 453 0.75 -10.86 17.82
C LEU A 453 1.78 -11.89 18.28
N TRP A 454 3.03 -11.66 17.92
CA TRP A 454 4.20 -12.48 18.24
C TRP A 454 5.32 -11.59 18.78
N HIS A 455 6.34 -12.20 19.40
CA HIS A 455 7.57 -11.53 19.80
C HIS A 455 8.73 -12.52 19.70
N ILE A 456 9.89 -12.08 19.19
CA ILE A 456 11.00 -12.98 18.83
C ILE A 456 11.60 -13.80 19.98
N SER A 457 11.44 -13.36 21.23
CA SER A 457 11.84 -14.14 22.40
C SER A 457 10.87 -15.28 22.76
N SER A 458 9.64 -15.28 22.23
CA SER A 458 8.62 -16.32 22.46
C SER A 458 8.56 -17.34 21.30
N ARG A 459 8.03 -18.53 21.56
CA ARG A 459 7.51 -19.44 20.50
C ARG A 459 6.01 -19.19 20.26
N ASP A 460 5.26 -18.85 21.31
CA ASP A 460 3.80 -18.78 21.27
C ASP A 460 3.22 -17.49 20.69
N CYS A 461 2.01 -17.61 20.16
CA CYS A 461 1.14 -16.49 19.85
C CYS A 461 0.75 -15.78 21.16
N LEU A 462 1.02 -14.48 21.25
CA LEU A 462 0.73 -13.70 22.47
C LEU A 462 -0.73 -13.22 22.53
N CYS A 463 -1.32 -12.95 21.37
CA CYS A 463 -2.67 -12.39 21.26
C CYS A 463 -3.25 -12.62 19.85
N CYS A 464 -4.56 -12.78 19.75
CA CYS A 464 -5.30 -12.99 18.51
C CYS A 464 -6.50 -12.05 18.43
N PHE A 465 -6.48 -11.10 17.48
CA PHE A 465 -7.51 -10.07 17.29
C PHE A 465 -8.46 -10.45 16.13
N GLN A 466 -9.68 -10.85 16.46
CA GLN A 466 -10.69 -11.29 15.49
C GLN A 466 -11.30 -10.11 14.72
N HIS A 467 -11.65 -10.34 13.46
CA HIS A 467 -12.33 -9.42 12.56
C HIS A 467 -13.55 -10.11 11.93
N VAL A 468 -14.45 -9.34 11.32
CA VAL A 468 -15.62 -9.91 10.62
C VAL A 468 -15.22 -10.51 9.27
N ASP A 469 -14.17 -9.99 8.64
CA ASP A 469 -13.64 -10.52 7.38
C ASP A 469 -12.11 -10.45 7.25
N PHE A 470 -11.58 -10.85 6.10
CA PHE A 470 -10.14 -10.98 5.83
C PHE A 470 -9.39 -9.67 6.09
N VAL A 471 -8.26 -9.75 6.80
CA VAL A 471 -7.49 -8.57 7.21
C VAL A 471 -6.34 -8.33 6.24
N THR A 472 -6.54 -7.39 5.31
CA THR A 472 -5.69 -7.18 4.13
C THR A 472 -4.43 -6.35 4.39
N ALA A 473 -4.42 -5.57 5.48
CA ALA A 473 -3.32 -4.70 5.84
C ALA A 473 -3.27 -4.42 7.34
N ILE A 474 -2.06 -4.29 7.88
CA ILE A 474 -1.77 -3.97 9.28
C ILE A 474 -0.55 -3.06 9.41
N ALA A 475 -0.57 -2.15 10.39
CA ALA A 475 0.57 -1.30 10.73
C ALA A 475 0.63 -1.03 12.24
N PHE A 476 1.77 -1.31 12.90
CA PHE A 476 2.05 -0.70 14.21
C PHE A 476 2.04 0.83 14.10
N HIS A 477 1.56 1.52 15.14
CA HIS A 477 1.59 2.98 15.17
C HIS A 477 3.04 3.48 15.34
N PRO A 478 3.57 4.33 14.43
CA PRO A 478 5.02 4.57 14.27
C PRO A 478 5.71 5.32 15.41
N ARG A 479 4.99 5.65 16.49
CA ARG A 479 5.51 6.29 17.71
C ARG A 479 5.12 5.57 18.99
N ASP A 480 4.10 4.72 18.97
CA ASP A 480 3.55 4.06 20.17
C ASP A 480 3.19 2.62 19.83
N ASP A 481 4.07 1.70 20.23
CA ASP A 481 3.99 0.29 19.85
C ASP A 481 2.74 -0.39 20.47
N ARG A 482 2.11 0.22 21.49
CA ARG A 482 0.89 -0.28 22.14
C ARG A 482 -0.34 -0.30 21.22
N TYR A 483 -0.30 0.43 20.10
CA TYR A 483 -1.40 0.56 19.16
C TYR A 483 -1.04 0.02 17.77
N PHE A 484 -2.02 -0.57 17.09
CA PHE A 484 -1.91 -0.92 15.68
C PHE A 484 -3.20 -0.63 14.90
N LEU A 485 -3.00 -0.31 13.63
CA LEU A 485 -4.05 -0.12 12.63
C LEU A 485 -4.29 -1.44 11.88
N SER A 486 -5.55 -1.78 11.60
CA SER A 486 -5.91 -2.87 10.69
C SER A 486 -7.00 -2.44 9.70
N GLY A 487 -6.84 -2.88 8.45
CA GLY A 487 -7.82 -2.75 7.38
C GLY A 487 -8.34 -4.12 6.96
N SER A 488 -9.65 -4.25 6.77
CA SER A 488 -10.32 -5.52 6.49
C SER A 488 -11.39 -5.39 5.39
N LEU A 489 -11.72 -6.51 4.73
CA LEU A 489 -12.77 -6.58 3.72
C LEU A 489 -14.19 -6.32 4.28
N ASP A 490 -14.38 -6.33 5.60
CA ASP A 490 -15.61 -5.84 6.24
C ASP A 490 -15.80 -4.30 6.17
N GLY A 491 -14.88 -3.59 5.51
CA GLY A 491 -14.94 -2.16 5.28
C GLY A 491 -14.59 -1.30 6.49
N LYS A 492 -14.18 -1.92 7.61
CA LYS A 492 -13.88 -1.22 8.86
C LYS A 492 -12.38 -1.09 9.11
N LEU A 493 -11.93 0.16 9.18
CA LEU A 493 -10.61 0.54 9.68
C LEU A 493 -10.66 0.54 11.22
N ARG A 494 -9.74 -0.17 11.87
CA ARG A 494 -9.68 -0.26 13.34
C ARG A 494 -8.32 0.17 13.85
N LEU A 495 -8.31 0.97 14.92
CA LEU A 495 -7.15 1.19 15.77
C LEU A 495 -7.35 0.37 17.05
N TRP A 496 -6.51 -0.63 17.25
CA TRP A 496 -6.54 -1.52 18.41
C TRP A 496 -5.57 -1.04 19.48
N ASN A 497 -5.94 -1.23 20.76
CA ASN A 497 -5.02 -1.13 21.88
C ASN A 497 -4.67 -2.57 22.33
N ILE A 498 -3.38 -2.91 22.28
CA ILE A 498 -2.88 -4.26 22.52
C ILE A 498 -2.87 -4.65 24.01
N PRO A 499 -2.40 -3.81 24.96
CA PRO A 499 -2.56 -4.05 26.39
C PRO A 499 -4.02 -4.13 26.88
N ASP A 500 -4.89 -3.23 26.42
CA ASP A 500 -6.30 -3.15 26.85
C ASP A 500 -7.19 -4.25 26.26
N LYS A 501 -6.68 -5.04 25.28
CA LYS A 501 -7.42 -6.10 24.58
C LYS A 501 -8.76 -5.61 23.99
N LYS A 502 -8.73 -4.48 23.26
CA LYS A 502 -9.93 -3.90 22.64
C LYS A 502 -9.65 -3.08 21.37
N VAL A 503 -10.69 -2.89 20.58
CA VAL A 503 -10.74 -1.80 19.57
C VAL A 503 -10.81 -0.48 20.35
N ALA A 504 -9.84 0.41 20.14
CA ALA A 504 -9.84 1.73 20.76
C ALA A 504 -10.67 2.73 19.95
N LEU A 505 -10.55 2.67 18.62
CA LEU A 505 -11.31 3.48 17.66
C LEU A 505 -11.59 2.66 16.40
N TRP A 506 -12.70 2.95 15.71
CA TRP A 506 -12.97 2.40 14.39
C TRP A 506 -13.77 3.37 13.52
N ASN A 507 -13.62 3.24 12.21
CA ASN A 507 -14.44 3.91 11.20
C ASN A 507 -14.73 2.98 10.03
N GLU A 508 -15.79 3.24 9.27
CA GLU A 508 -16.25 2.41 8.15
C GLU A 508 -16.20 3.21 6.85
N LEU A 509 -15.94 2.54 5.72
CA LEU A 509 -15.90 3.17 4.41
C LEU A 509 -17.30 3.50 3.86
N ASP A 510 -17.39 4.57 3.07
CA ASP A 510 -18.61 5.07 2.48
C ASP A 510 -18.78 4.69 0.99
N GLY A 511 -20.03 4.70 0.52
CA GLY A 511 -20.39 4.28 -0.83
C GLY A 511 -20.67 2.79 -0.97
N GLN A 512 -20.62 2.30 -2.22
CA GLN A 512 -21.08 0.95 -2.59
C GLN A 512 -20.05 -0.14 -2.23
N THR A 513 -18.81 -0.02 -2.70
CA THR A 513 -17.79 -1.07 -2.58
C THR A 513 -16.88 -0.83 -1.37
N LYS A 514 -17.38 -1.16 -0.17
CA LYS A 514 -16.70 -0.94 1.12
C LYS A 514 -15.54 -1.91 1.40
N LEU A 515 -14.61 -2.09 0.48
CA LEU A 515 -13.48 -3.02 0.64
C LEU A 515 -12.18 -2.28 0.92
N ILE A 516 -11.59 -2.48 2.10
CA ILE A 516 -10.22 -2.03 2.40
C ILE A 516 -9.23 -3.05 1.86
N THR A 517 -8.30 -2.60 1.03
CA THR A 517 -7.29 -3.45 0.39
C THR A 517 -5.85 -3.02 0.68
N ALA A 518 -5.64 -1.83 1.24
CA ALA A 518 -4.38 -1.39 1.85
C ALA A 518 -4.66 -0.44 3.02
N ALA A 519 -3.77 -0.38 4.01
CA ALA A 519 -3.83 0.61 5.09
C ALA A 519 -2.42 0.89 5.63
N ASN A 520 -2.13 2.14 6.03
CA ASN A 520 -0.87 2.52 6.66
C ASN A 520 -0.99 3.85 7.42
N PHE A 521 -0.03 4.19 8.27
CA PHE A 521 0.11 5.55 8.84
C PHE A 521 0.97 6.43 7.95
N CYS A 522 0.72 7.74 7.90
CA CYS A 522 1.62 8.73 7.29
C CYS A 522 1.88 9.93 8.21
N GLN A 523 2.71 10.88 7.77
CA GLN A 523 3.15 12.05 8.56
C GLN A 523 3.54 11.69 10.01
N LYS A 524 4.37 10.66 10.17
CA LYS A 524 4.88 10.14 11.45
C LYS A 524 3.77 9.76 12.47
N GLY A 525 2.61 9.31 11.99
CA GLY A 525 1.48 8.86 12.79
C GLY A 525 0.30 9.83 12.89
N LYS A 526 0.43 11.06 12.36
CA LYS A 526 -0.63 12.09 12.42
C LYS A 526 -1.91 11.70 11.66
N PHE A 527 -1.78 10.88 10.62
CA PHE A 527 -2.92 10.38 9.83
C PHE A 527 -2.80 8.88 9.58
N ALA A 528 -3.94 8.19 9.61
CA ALA A 528 -4.14 6.87 9.03
C ALA A 528 -4.64 7.02 7.59
N VAL A 529 -4.18 6.18 6.67
CA VAL A 529 -4.55 6.21 5.25
C VAL A 529 -5.04 4.83 4.83
N VAL A 530 -6.15 4.78 4.10
CA VAL A 530 -6.81 3.57 3.62
C VAL A 530 -6.87 3.56 2.11
N GLY A 531 -6.44 2.47 1.48
CA GLY A 531 -6.62 2.20 0.06
C GLY A 531 -7.80 1.27 -0.18
N SER A 532 -8.75 1.68 -1.01
CA SER A 532 -9.95 0.90 -1.33
C SER A 532 -9.80 0.04 -2.60
N TYR A 533 -10.72 -0.91 -2.78
CA TYR A 533 -10.86 -1.65 -4.04
C TYR A 533 -11.21 -0.74 -5.24
N ASP A 534 -12.03 0.29 -5.05
CA ASP A 534 -12.43 1.21 -6.12
C ASP A 534 -11.41 2.34 -6.43
N GLY A 535 -10.21 2.26 -5.85
CA GLY A 535 -9.09 3.16 -6.17
C GLY A 535 -9.14 4.53 -5.49
N ARG A 536 -9.66 4.60 -4.26
CA ARG A 536 -9.54 5.79 -3.39
C ARG A 536 -8.43 5.57 -2.36
N CYS A 537 -7.75 6.65 -1.99
CA CYS A 537 -6.95 6.75 -0.77
C CYS A 537 -7.64 7.72 0.19
N ILE A 538 -8.25 7.20 1.27
CA ILE A 538 -9.00 7.98 2.25
C ILE A 538 -8.13 8.19 3.48
N PHE A 539 -8.08 9.42 3.99
CA PHE A 539 -7.26 9.84 5.11
C PHE A 539 -8.13 10.12 6.33
N TYR A 540 -7.68 9.67 7.49
CA TYR A 540 -8.31 9.88 8.79
C TYR A 540 -7.29 10.44 9.78
N ASN A 541 -7.72 11.28 10.71
CA ASN A 541 -6.86 11.79 11.79
C ASN A 541 -6.55 10.70 12.84
N THR A 542 -5.79 11.06 13.89
CA THR A 542 -5.48 10.17 15.03
C THR A 542 -6.71 9.64 15.78
N GLU A 543 -7.86 10.32 15.68
CA GLU A 543 -9.15 9.89 16.25
C GLU A 543 -9.97 9.02 15.26
N LEU A 544 -9.38 8.61 14.14
CA LEU A 544 -10.02 7.98 12.99
C LEU A 544 -11.22 8.76 12.40
N LYS A 545 -11.30 10.08 12.63
CA LYS A 545 -12.28 10.96 11.94
C LYS A 545 -11.78 11.27 10.53
N TYR A 546 -12.68 11.29 9.55
CA TYR A 546 -12.35 11.59 8.15
C TYR A 546 -11.67 12.96 8.02
N TYR A 547 -10.63 13.02 7.20
CA TYR A 547 -9.85 14.24 6.93
C TYR A 547 -9.91 14.65 5.45
N THR A 548 -9.57 13.75 4.53
CA THR A 548 -9.59 14.01 3.07
C THR A 548 -9.55 12.71 2.27
N GLN A 549 -9.64 12.78 0.94
CA GLN A 549 -9.42 11.64 0.04
C GLN A 549 -8.71 12.02 -1.26
N ILE A 550 -7.98 11.07 -1.85
CA ILE A 550 -7.37 11.14 -3.17
C ILE A 550 -7.99 10.06 -4.07
N HIS A 551 -8.41 10.42 -5.28
CA HIS A 551 -8.86 9.45 -6.29
C HIS A 551 -7.69 8.98 -7.16
N VAL A 552 -7.27 7.74 -6.98
CA VAL A 552 -6.05 7.13 -7.54
C VAL A 552 -6.34 6.51 -8.90
N ARG A 553 -6.62 7.37 -9.88
CA ARG A 553 -7.01 6.97 -11.24
C ARG A 553 -6.24 7.73 -12.32
N SER A 554 -6.61 7.51 -13.58
CA SER A 554 -6.34 8.42 -14.69
C SER A 554 -7.47 9.47 -14.76
N THR A 555 -7.20 10.62 -15.36
CA THR A 555 -8.24 11.61 -15.67
C THR A 555 -9.06 11.26 -16.93
N ARG A 556 -8.52 10.40 -17.81
CA ARG A 556 -9.13 9.96 -19.09
C ARG A 556 -8.70 8.52 -19.48
N GLY A 557 -9.44 7.91 -20.41
CA GLY A 557 -9.14 6.58 -20.98
C GLY A 557 -9.49 5.41 -20.04
N LYS A 558 -9.11 4.17 -20.41
CA LYS A 558 -9.55 2.93 -19.74
C LYS A 558 -9.20 2.78 -18.25
N ASN A 559 -8.42 3.70 -17.69
CA ASN A 559 -8.04 3.73 -16.27
C ASN A 559 -8.70 4.92 -15.53
N ALA A 560 -9.81 5.47 -16.04
CA ALA A 560 -10.57 6.57 -15.43
C ALA A 560 -11.60 6.12 -14.39
N GLN A 561 -11.99 4.83 -14.42
CA GLN A 561 -12.42 4.11 -13.23
C GLN A 561 -11.18 3.82 -12.38
N GLY A 562 -11.30 3.89 -11.04
CA GLY A 562 -10.22 3.44 -10.17
C GLY A 562 -10.03 1.93 -10.23
N ARG A 563 -8.90 1.46 -9.72
CA ARG A 563 -8.54 0.04 -9.58
C ARG A 563 -7.96 -0.18 -8.19
N LYS A 564 -8.07 -1.41 -7.66
CA LYS A 564 -7.66 -1.81 -6.31
C LYS A 564 -6.30 -1.22 -5.92
N ILE A 565 -6.26 -0.53 -4.77
CA ILE A 565 -5.01 -0.13 -4.13
C ILE A 565 -4.38 -1.37 -3.49
N THR A 566 -3.19 -1.74 -3.95
CA THR A 566 -2.48 -2.92 -3.45
C THR A 566 -1.53 -2.59 -2.29
N GLY A 567 -1.01 -1.37 -2.25
CA GLY A 567 -0.10 -0.91 -1.19
C GLY A 567 -0.02 0.61 -1.07
N ILE A 568 0.21 1.08 0.16
CA ILE A 568 0.48 2.47 0.52
C ILE A 568 1.75 2.47 1.39
N GLU A 569 2.79 3.19 0.97
CA GLU A 569 4.04 3.31 1.70
C GLU A 569 4.47 4.78 1.86
N PRO A 570 4.63 5.30 3.09
CA PRO A 570 5.17 6.64 3.32
C PRO A 570 6.62 6.74 2.86
N MET A 571 7.01 7.89 2.31
CA MET A 571 8.39 8.16 1.96
C MET A 571 9.24 8.38 3.22
N PRO A 572 10.42 7.75 3.36
CA PRO A 572 11.33 8.04 4.46
C PRO A 572 11.73 9.52 4.47
N GLY A 573 11.51 10.20 5.61
CA GLY A 573 11.92 11.60 5.82
C GLY A 573 11.01 12.68 5.22
N GLU A 574 10.23 12.39 4.17
CA GLU A 574 9.37 13.36 3.47
C GLU A 574 7.87 13.16 3.77
N ASP A 575 7.09 14.25 3.70
CA ASP A 575 5.62 14.20 3.74
C ASP A 575 5.03 13.80 2.37
N LYS A 576 5.40 12.62 1.89
CA LYS A 576 4.91 12.00 0.65
C LYS A 576 4.45 10.57 0.88
N ILE A 577 3.56 10.06 0.02
CA ILE A 577 3.18 8.64 -0.03
C ILE A 577 3.34 8.05 -1.43
N LEU A 578 3.82 6.82 -1.47
CA LEU A 578 3.79 5.95 -2.63
C LEU A 578 2.52 5.11 -2.59
N VAL A 579 1.75 5.12 -3.68
CA VAL A 579 0.51 4.37 -3.83
C VAL A 579 0.63 3.43 -5.03
N THR A 580 0.45 2.13 -4.78
CA THR A 580 0.49 1.06 -5.79
C THR A 580 -0.94 0.61 -6.09
N SER A 581 -1.28 0.46 -7.38
CA SER A 581 -2.64 0.13 -7.81
C SER A 581 -2.66 -0.81 -9.02
N ASN A 582 -3.71 -1.63 -9.13
CA ASN A 582 -3.84 -2.63 -10.19
C ASN A 582 -4.07 -2.08 -11.62
N ASP A 583 -3.98 -0.77 -11.82
CA ASP A 583 -3.79 -0.19 -13.15
C ASP A 583 -2.31 -0.24 -13.61
N SER A 584 -1.50 -1.19 -13.09
CA SER A 584 -0.07 -1.37 -13.41
C SER A 584 0.74 -0.06 -13.38
N ARG A 585 0.47 0.76 -12.36
CA ARG A 585 1.15 2.03 -12.10
C ARG A 585 1.52 2.13 -10.62
N ILE A 586 2.49 2.97 -10.32
CA ILE A 586 2.81 3.42 -8.96
C ILE A 586 2.80 4.95 -8.99
N ARG A 587 2.29 5.59 -7.94
CA ARG A 587 2.07 7.04 -7.88
C ARG A 587 2.68 7.62 -6.60
N LEU A 588 3.52 8.63 -6.72
CA LEU A 588 4.04 9.42 -5.61
C LEU A 588 3.17 10.67 -5.44
N TYR A 589 2.51 10.81 -4.29
CA TYR A 589 1.72 11.98 -3.93
C TYR A 589 2.44 12.80 -2.85
N ASP A 590 2.36 14.13 -2.96
CA ASP A 590 2.75 15.06 -1.89
C ASP A 590 1.58 15.26 -0.93
N LEU A 591 1.83 15.17 0.38
CA LEU A 591 0.75 15.29 1.37
C LEU A 591 0.46 16.73 1.80
N ARG A 592 1.25 17.71 1.33
CA ARG A 592 1.05 19.13 1.67
C ARG A 592 -0.10 19.75 0.85
N ASP A 593 -0.25 19.32 -0.39
CA ASP A 593 -1.28 19.81 -1.33
C ASP A 593 -2.09 18.68 -2.02
N LEU A 594 -1.80 17.41 -1.69
CA LEU A 594 -2.37 16.20 -2.31
C LEU A 594 -2.04 16.04 -3.81
N SER A 595 -1.03 16.78 -4.32
CA SER A 595 -0.62 16.75 -5.72
C SER A 595 0.10 15.46 -6.09
N LEU A 596 0.01 15.07 -7.36
CA LEU A 596 0.76 13.95 -7.90
C LEU A 596 2.17 14.39 -8.30
N SER A 597 3.16 14.08 -7.47
CA SER A 597 4.58 14.35 -7.74
C SER A 597 5.13 13.50 -8.90
N CYS A 598 4.83 12.20 -8.94
CA CYS A 598 5.36 11.31 -9.97
C CYS A 598 4.46 10.08 -10.22
N LYS A 599 4.60 9.47 -11.40
CA LYS A 599 3.87 8.28 -11.84
C LYS A 599 4.82 7.33 -12.56
N TYR A 600 5.15 6.22 -11.90
CA TYR A 600 6.03 5.19 -12.39
C TYR A 600 5.23 4.18 -13.26
N LYS A 601 5.84 3.76 -14.37
CA LYS A 601 5.29 2.80 -15.33
C LYS A 601 6.38 1.81 -15.77
N GLY A 602 5.98 0.60 -16.17
CA GLY A 602 6.87 -0.37 -16.82
C GLY A 602 6.60 -1.81 -16.40
N TYR A 603 6.26 -2.01 -15.13
CA TYR A 603 5.87 -3.28 -14.54
C TYR A 603 4.44 -3.69 -14.86
N VAL A 604 4.09 -4.94 -14.55
CA VAL A 604 2.74 -5.52 -14.72
C VAL A 604 2.20 -5.93 -13.34
N ASN A 605 1.03 -5.43 -13.01
CA ASN A 605 0.31 -5.70 -11.76
C ASN A 605 -1.17 -5.40 -12.01
N LEU A 606 -1.91 -6.37 -12.55
CA LEU A 606 -3.30 -6.26 -13.00
C LEU A 606 -4.30 -6.81 -11.98
N SER A 607 -3.86 -7.72 -11.10
CA SER A 607 -4.75 -8.43 -10.16
C SER A 607 -4.11 -8.73 -8.79
N SER A 608 -2.80 -8.96 -8.81
CA SER A 608 -2.00 -9.36 -7.65
C SER A 608 -1.96 -8.29 -6.56
N GLN A 609 -1.57 -8.69 -5.34
CA GLN A 609 -1.41 -7.77 -4.19
C GLN A 609 0.01 -7.18 -4.11
N ILE A 610 0.70 -7.03 -5.25
CA ILE A 610 2.10 -6.56 -5.30
C ILE A 610 2.15 -5.10 -4.84
N LYS A 611 3.10 -4.80 -3.94
CA LYS A 611 3.33 -3.46 -3.35
C LYS A 611 4.68 -2.93 -3.85
N GLY A 612 4.71 -1.68 -4.30
CA GLY A 612 5.98 -0.95 -4.47
C GLY A 612 6.52 -0.44 -3.14
N SER A 613 7.85 -0.39 -3.00
CA SER A 613 8.54 0.13 -1.81
C SER A 613 9.71 1.04 -2.16
N PHE A 614 10.23 1.79 -1.18
CA PHE A 614 11.41 2.66 -1.36
C PHE A 614 12.74 1.97 -1.04
N SER A 615 13.84 2.50 -1.58
CA SER A 615 15.18 2.31 -0.99
C SER A 615 15.31 3.03 0.35
N HIS A 616 16.23 2.55 1.20
CA HIS A 616 16.46 3.11 2.54
C HIS A 616 16.85 4.59 2.56
N ASP A 617 17.39 5.10 1.45
CA ASP A 617 17.77 6.50 1.22
C ASP A 617 16.74 7.29 0.39
N GLY A 618 15.57 6.69 0.09
CA GLY A 618 14.49 7.29 -0.70
C GLY A 618 14.81 7.52 -2.18
N ARG A 619 16.02 7.19 -2.67
CA ARG A 619 16.46 7.50 -4.05
C ARG A 619 15.79 6.65 -5.13
N TYR A 620 15.35 5.44 -4.79
CA TYR A 620 14.72 4.51 -5.72
C TYR A 620 13.36 4.01 -5.20
N VAL A 621 12.51 3.63 -6.15
CA VAL A 621 11.32 2.82 -5.95
C VAL A 621 11.57 1.45 -6.57
N ILE A 622 11.19 0.39 -5.87
CA ILE A 622 11.27 -1.01 -6.33
C ILE A 622 9.89 -1.67 -6.28
N SER A 623 9.62 -2.59 -7.19
CA SER A 623 8.41 -3.43 -7.18
C SER A 623 8.67 -4.79 -7.82
N GLY A 624 7.99 -5.82 -7.32
CA GLY A 624 7.79 -7.08 -8.06
C GLY A 624 6.84 -6.87 -9.25
N SER A 625 6.57 -7.94 -10.01
CA SER A 625 5.75 -7.88 -11.23
C SER A 625 5.19 -9.26 -11.61
N GLU A 626 3.97 -9.27 -12.14
CA GLU A 626 3.28 -10.44 -12.71
C GLU A 626 4.02 -11.04 -13.93
N ASN A 627 4.98 -10.32 -14.52
CA ASN A 627 5.78 -10.77 -15.65
C ASN A 627 7.16 -11.40 -15.29
N GLN A 628 7.39 -11.78 -14.02
CA GLN A 628 8.62 -12.41 -13.49
C GLN A 628 9.83 -11.48 -13.28
N PHE A 629 9.69 -10.16 -13.44
CA PHE A 629 10.77 -9.19 -13.22
C PHE A 629 10.60 -8.38 -11.93
N ILE A 630 11.71 -8.02 -11.30
CA ILE A 630 11.79 -6.85 -10.42
C ILE A 630 11.93 -5.62 -11.32
N TYR A 631 11.24 -4.53 -11.00
CA TYR A 631 11.45 -3.22 -11.62
C TYR A 631 11.97 -2.21 -10.59
N ILE A 632 12.93 -1.39 -11.01
CA ILE A 632 13.53 -0.31 -10.22
C ILE A 632 13.42 0.99 -11.01
N TRP A 633 13.00 2.06 -10.34
CA TRP A 633 12.97 3.43 -10.88
C TRP A 633 13.72 4.36 -9.92
N LYS A 634 14.33 5.42 -10.43
CA LYS A 634 14.68 6.57 -9.58
C LYS A 634 13.40 7.26 -9.09
N THR A 635 13.31 7.54 -7.78
CA THR A 635 12.18 8.28 -7.18
C THR A 635 12.04 9.64 -7.85
N TYR A 636 13.15 10.36 -7.98
CA TYR A 636 13.26 11.61 -8.72
C TYR A 636 14.12 11.39 -9.97
N HIS A 637 13.58 11.72 -11.14
CA HIS A 637 14.30 11.66 -12.41
C HIS A 637 14.44 13.07 -13.00
N ASP A 638 15.66 13.44 -13.38
CA ASP A 638 15.99 14.78 -13.85
C ASP A 638 15.69 14.90 -15.36
N TYR A 639 14.57 15.54 -15.69
CA TYR A 639 14.07 15.72 -17.06
C TYR A 639 14.87 16.78 -17.85
N LYS A 640 16.20 16.60 -17.99
CA LYS A 640 17.08 17.58 -18.65
C LYS A 640 16.71 17.87 -20.10
N PHE A 641 16.03 16.95 -20.79
CA PHE A 641 15.53 17.15 -22.16
C PHE A 641 14.13 16.56 -22.39
N SER A 642 13.30 17.34 -23.08
CA SER A 642 12.07 16.96 -23.80
C SER A 642 11.10 15.96 -23.12
N SER A 643 10.29 16.46 -22.19
CA SER A 643 8.96 15.89 -21.92
C SER A 643 7.97 17.00 -21.56
N ALA A 644 6.84 17.07 -22.27
CA ALA A 644 5.73 17.98 -21.96
C ALA A 644 4.97 17.59 -20.67
N ARG A 645 5.34 16.48 -20.00
CA ARG A 645 4.72 15.98 -18.78
C ARG A 645 5.79 15.50 -17.79
N ARG A 646 6.07 16.34 -16.79
CA ARG A 646 7.05 16.10 -15.71
C ARG A 646 6.54 15.11 -14.64
N ASP A 647 5.29 14.65 -14.72
CA ASP A 647 4.66 13.74 -13.76
C ASP A 647 4.91 12.24 -14.03
N ARG A 648 5.80 11.87 -14.98
CA ARG A 648 5.86 10.52 -15.56
C ARG A 648 7.28 9.96 -15.63
N ASN A 649 7.60 9.02 -14.74
CA ASN A 649 8.81 8.24 -14.87
C ASN A 649 8.55 6.92 -15.62
N THR A 650 9.03 6.84 -16.86
CA THR A 650 9.12 5.61 -17.67
C THR A 650 10.55 5.07 -17.76
N TYR A 651 11.52 5.70 -17.09
CA TYR A 651 12.91 5.29 -17.00
C TYR A 651 13.06 4.29 -15.86
N TRP A 652 13.14 3.02 -16.24
CA TRP A 652 13.31 1.89 -15.34
C TRP A 652 14.45 1.00 -15.76
N GLU A 653 14.90 0.23 -14.78
CA GLU A 653 15.77 -0.93 -14.89
C GLU A 653 14.99 -2.15 -14.39
N SER A 654 15.17 -3.32 -15.00
CA SER A 654 14.49 -4.54 -14.55
C SER A 654 15.38 -5.77 -14.61
N ILE A 655 15.19 -6.64 -13.62
CA ILE A 655 16.00 -7.83 -13.34
C ILE A 655 15.07 -9.05 -13.37
N LYS A 656 15.41 -10.09 -14.14
CA LYS A 656 14.65 -11.35 -14.08
C LYS A 656 15.11 -12.15 -12.86
N ALA A 657 14.56 -11.82 -11.70
CA ALA A 657 14.94 -12.44 -10.44
C ALA A 657 14.44 -13.90 -10.31
N HIS A 658 13.26 -14.21 -10.84
CA HIS A 658 12.55 -15.48 -10.59
C HIS A 658 11.98 -16.07 -11.88
N ASN A 659 11.49 -17.32 -11.80
CA ASN A 659 10.78 -18.00 -12.89
C ASN A 659 9.25 -18.00 -12.69
N ALA A 660 8.74 -17.51 -11.55
CA ALA A 660 7.33 -17.24 -11.30
C ALA A 660 7.06 -15.73 -11.09
N VAL A 661 5.81 -15.36 -10.80
CA VAL A 661 5.42 -13.98 -10.46
C VAL A 661 6.23 -13.51 -9.25
N VAL A 662 6.89 -12.35 -9.36
CA VAL A 662 7.58 -11.72 -8.22
C VAL A 662 6.53 -11.01 -7.37
N THR A 663 6.13 -11.63 -6.28
CA THR A 663 5.04 -11.20 -5.40
C THR A 663 5.46 -10.05 -4.49
N ALA A 664 6.73 -10.05 -4.05
CA ALA A 664 7.31 -9.00 -3.21
C ALA A 664 8.75 -8.69 -3.62
N ALA A 665 9.14 -7.41 -3.59
CA ALA A 665 10.53 -6.96 -3.72
C ALA A 665 10.76 -5.73 -2.84
N VAL A 666 11.85 -5.74 -2.08
CA VAL A 666 12.22 -4.71 -1.10
C VAL A 666 13.73 -4.47 -1.09
N PHE A 667 14.16 -3.28 -0.69
CA PHE A 667 15.56 -3.04 -0.31
C PHE A 667 15.77 -3.40 1.17
N ALA A 668 17.00 -3.82 1.51
CA ALA A 668 17.44 -3.86 2.91
C ALA A 668 17.52 -2.43 3.48
N PRO A 669 17.06 -2.18 4.73
CA PRO A 669 17.10 -0.85 5.35
C PRO A 669 18.52 -0.40 5.73
N ASN A 670 19.46 -1.35 5.83
CA ASN A 670 20.89 -1.12 6.01
C ASN A 670 21.63 -2.19 5.19
N PRO A 671 22.12 -1.88 3.97
CA PRO A 671 22.76 -2.86 3.11
C PRO A 671 24.16 -3.27 3.61
N ASP A 672 24.89 -2.35 4.26
CA ASP A 672 26.28 -2.59 4.65
C ASP A 672 26.41 -3.68 5.72
N LEU A 673 25.41 -3.83 6.62
CA LEU A 673 25.32 -4.97 7.56
C LEU A 673 25.25 -6.34 6.87
N VAL A 674 24.80 -6.40 5.62
CA VAL A 674 24.73 -7.63 4.82
C VAL A 674 26.00 -7.80 4.00
N LEU A 675 26.52 -6.71 3.42
CA LEU A 675 27.72 -6.73 2.59
C LEU A 675 28.96 -7.12 3.39
N GLN A 676 29.13 -6.60 4.61
CA GLN A 676 30.25 -6.95 5.50
C GLN A 676 30.38 -8.46 5.73
N GLN A 677 29.27 -9.20 5.80
CA GLN A 677 29.28 -10.67 5.96
C GLN A 677 29.67 -11.43 4.69
N LEU A 678 29.58 -10.79 3.52
CA LEU A 678 30.06 -11.33 2.25
C LEU A 678 31.54 -11.00 2.08
N ASP A 679 31.95 -9.79 2.49
CA ASP A 679 33.36 -9.37 2.55
C ASP A 679 34.18 -10.31 3.47
N GLU A 680 33.61 -10.74 4.61
CA GLU A 680 34.22 -11.73 5.54
C GLU A 680 34.51 -13.11 4.91
N LYS A 681 33.83 -13.47 3.81
CA LYS A 681 34.13 -14.70 3.03
C LYS A 681 35.13 -14.47 1.90
N GLU A 682 35.21 -13.25 1.37
CA GLU A 682 36.09 -12.87 0.26
C GLU A 682 37.46 -12.42 0.79
N THR A 683 38.34 -13.39 1.06
CA THR A 683 39.68 -13.10 1.59
C THR A 683 40.47 -12.16 0.68
N THR A 684 41.08 -11.13 1.28
CA THR A 684 42.08 -10.20 0.71
C THR A 684 41.63 -8.97 -0.10
N THR A 685 40.67 -8.20 0.43
CA THR A 685 40.73 -6.72 0.33
C THR A 685 40.63 -6.05 1.70
N ALA A 686 41.19 -4.84 1.82
CA ALA A 686 41.03 -4.01 3.02
C ALA A 686 39.61 -3.40 3.07
N PRO A 687 39.05 -3.10 4.25
CA PRO A 687 37.73 -2.50 4.36
C PRO A 687 37.69 -1.13 3.67
N GLU A 688 37.00 -1.05 2.53
CA GLU A 688 36.77 0.20 1.83
C GLU A 688 35.86 1.14 2.63
N SER A 689 35.97 2.45 2.38
CA SER A 689 35.08 3.43 3.01
C SER A 689 33.63 3.26 2.53
N PRO A 690 32.61 3.58 3.35
CA PRO A 690 31.20 3.35 3.01
C PRO A 690 30.80 4.07 1.73
N ALA A 691 30.75 3.32 0.63
CA ALA A 691 30.63 3.85 -0.71
C ALA A 691 29.17 4.21 -1.04
N THR A 692 28.96 5.39 -1.64
CA THR A 692 27.63 5.96 -1.89
C THR A 692 26.93 5.31 -3.09
N GLY A 693 26.49 4.07 -2.90
CA GLY A 693 25.72 3.30 -3.88
C GLY A 693 25.55 1.81 -3.56
N ASN A 694 25.98 1.36 -2.39
CA ASN A 694 25.68 0.01 -1.91
C ASN A 694 24.16 -0.19 -1.76
N TYR A 695 23.63 -1.26 -2.37
CA TYR A 695 22.23 -1.67 -2.19
C TYR A 695 22.13 -3.19 -2.12
N VAL A 696 21.22 -3.68 -1.28
CA VAL A 696 20.87 -5.10 -1.17
C VAL A 696 19.37 -5.23 -1.38
N ILE A 697 18.97 -6.11 -2.30
CA ILE A 697 17.60 -6.32 -2.76
C ILE A 697 17.17 -7.72 -2.34
N ILE A 698 16.00 -7.82 -1.70
CA ILE A 698 15.38 -9.10 -1.37
C ILE A 698 14.08 -9.18 -2.16
N SER A 699 13.84 -10.30 -2.83
CA SER A 699 12.59 -10.55 -3.55
C SER A 699 12.11 -11.97 -3.31
N ALA A 700 10.80 -12.16 -3.37
CA ALA A 700 10.18 -13.48 -3.29
C ALA A 700 9.12 -13.66 -4.38
N ASP A 701 8.81 -14.92 -4.67
CA ASP A 701 7.92 -15.30 -5.76
C ASP A 701 6.70 -16.14 -5.33
N PHE A 702 5.82 -16.36 -6.31
CA PHE A 702 4.64 -17.21 -6.19
C PHE A 702 4.98 -18.70 -5.96
N GLY A 703 6.21 -19.14 -6.23
CA GLY A 703 6.66 -20.51 -5.98
C GLY A 703 7.08 -20.80 -4.55
N GLY A 704 7.32 -19.76 -3.73
CA GLY A 704 7.86 -19.89 -2.37
C GLY A 704 9.36 -19.59 -2.26
N THR A 705 10.01 -19.18 -3.35
CA THR A 705 11.44 -18.90 -3.40
C THR A 705 11.72 -17.48 -2.93
N ILE A 706 12.72 -17.29 -2.07
CA ILE A 706 13.26 -15.97 -1.70
C ILE A 706 14.69 -15.87 -2.26
N LYS A 707 15.04 -14.74 -2.87
CA LYS A 707 16.39 -14.47 -3.38
C LYS A 707 16.91 -13.13 -2.87
N VAL A 708 18.16 -13.13 -2.43
CA VAL A 708 18.90 -11.95 -1.97
C VAL A 708 19.96 -11.60 -3.00
N PHE A 709 19.99 -10.34 -3.42
CA PHE A 709 20.93 -9.83 -4.40
C PHE A 709 21.71 -8.65 -3.82
N ALA A 710 23.00 -8.58 -4.12
CA ALA A 710 23.89 -7.51 -3.68
C ALA A 710 24.38 -6.68 -4.87
N ARG A 711 24.45 -5.36 -4.66
CA ARG A 711 25.16 -4.40 -5.51
C ARG A 711 26.14 -3.64 -4.63
N ARG A 712 27.44 -3.84 -4.86
CA ARG A 712 28.49 -2.93 -4.38
C ARG A 712 28.68 -1.82 -5.42
N SER A 713 28.81 -0.56 -5.01
CA SER A 713 29.22 0.49 -5.94
C SER A 713 30.72 0.40 -6.20
N ARG A 714 31.13 0.16 -7.46
CA ARG A 714 32.54 0.18 -7.85
C ARG A 714 33.19 1.51 -7.42
N PRO A 715 34.40 1.50 -6.82
CA PRO A 715 35.15 2.71 -6.57
C PRO A 715 35.29 3.53 -7.85
N ARG A 716 35.11 4.86 -7.76
CA ARG A 716 35.56 5.76 -8.82
C ARG A 716 37.08 5.70 -8.84
N ALA A 717 37.64 4.95 -9.79
CA ALA A 717 39.05 5.02 -10.10
C ALA A 717 39.44 6.50 -10.27
N SER A 718 40.41 6.95 -9.46
CA SER A 718 40.93 8.30 -9.54
C SER A 718 41.59 8.50 -10.91
N LEU A 719 40.96 9.32 -11.75
CA LEU A 719 41.57 9.80 -12.99
C LEU A 719 42.80 10.62 -12.61
N HIS A 720 43.97 10.03 -12.83
CA HIS A 720 45.29 10.65 -12.77
C HIS A 720 45.78 10.96 -14.20
#